data_AF-A0A1Y0H7B1-F1
#
_entry.id   AF-A0A1Y0H7B1-F1
#
_cell.length_a   1.000
_cell.length_b   1.000
_cell.length_c   1.000
_cell.angle_alpha   90.00
_cell.angle_beta   90.00
_cell.angle_gamma   90.00
#
_symmetry.space_group_name_H-M   'P 1'
#
loop_
_entity.id
_entity.type
_entity.pdbx_description
1 polymer ?
#
loop_
_entity_poly.entity_id
_entity_poly.type
_entity_poly.pdbx_seq_one_letter_code
_entity_poly.pdbx_strand_id
1 'polypeptide(L)'
;MPTPAGMTSIWLGARSEPPVQRRVLGPFISLSTRASLQGLPVVIRSSALPASELGLKVTMLFPDGSTFSDAGMAQYLNGTVTQGANGELRVGLTGLNPFALDLDGTSTPGNPADDIGWRIDYTVDWGQAGAFGGVPADSFVRGNLEFPDDASNTRRVLGAPVLTAAGNVLVNTSAAAGTTGGTFFNLKEVGRGDFRLVYRWDMYDFHSYTVNGGTTVNFPATFVDYEGLLNIIPFLQRPMRRMNLVGNPVVKGDTVFITARGTKTIFGPGSDAACTILVALEADPGPLEFTITSALPNNAQLTLRQQDISRSTNKAIPEVSSVIAGGQFTSQRQSDGTTRITLESAMNVRAGRILDSISSSLPVTLVVNGSQETVIEPEALGDDSAAGYVTGLAAGRFSPLRWYSVMNGLRAETGPVLAGQTVYVGGASVLPGLLTAGFSFPLVENGLLFAFDGAVASNDRFLRSAEDSSFPATYPRKPWMTQLSALNPTGALEQAEAIRWPQTQGIQSFDDLRVRLLQAALPDTNVVGLAAGNGTLGVTSTNGLFAFRRADFTVADRGRVGRFDGVGNPLWATLTTLNTGSQQPIGNAGREVPLSDPWRAYPLGDGSTLVADSGNNRVVRMDASGREVRTIRRMLVDQNYIPDGYVATQTVDLRTPRDVVTFEQSVDAANNPFSNPQPRERWVHYLIADTGNNRAVELVDRYAQDPVTGRIGEVVQYNSPEGVQRALGVLYWHTPEELSSKRFAYNSIGRVTRGTGVNRRVVVALGFGLVEPGRAGFGLDATFQATDTNSGNGGVVVYDGTNTVVISDFAMPQIEANTYLGPTGAPNTWNFNTPPAPIPAGRKKMAGLTSVTLRYVTVGGNDQLAVMLTDATGVYEIAQPDPVGTPDNWAVRWMLPNDAFIGMRRPRDGAEKPAVIGNVNTGQLGSNPQQFRPMYARRMDSGDVLIVNGYAGSSRTGALYNGEVVVVDGTFASAPNTPGFSLARYNLGFSSLSVKFELPPVQGIRGISNPVFAETD
;
A
#
# COMPACT_ATOMS: atom_id res chain seq x y z
N MET A 1 0.81 -17.07 -40.87
CA MET A 1 0.12 -17.76 -39.76
C MET A 1 0.58 -17.10 -38.47
N PRO A 2 -0.32 -16.72 -37.54
CA PRO A 2 0.09 -16.26 -36.21
C PRO A 2 0.82 -17.39 -35.46
N THR A 3 1.97 -17.07 -34.87
CA THR A 3 2.76 -17.98 -34.04
C THR A 3 2.11 -18.12 -32.65
N PRO A 4 2.12 -19.31 -32.03
CA PRO A 4 1.62 -19.46 -30.66
C PRO A 4 2.38 -18.57 -29.68
N ALA A 5 1.72 -18.19 -28.58
CA ALA A 5 2.42 -17.57 -27.45
C ALA A 5 3.48 -18.54 -26.91
N GLY A 6 4.62 -18.02 -26.48
CA GLY A 6 5.71 -18.85 -26.03
C GLY A 6 6.75 -18.10 -25.21
N MET A 7 7.78 -18.83 -24.81
CA MET A 7 8.94 -18.33 -24.09
C MET A 7 10.21 -18.81 -24.77
N THR A 8 11.26 -17.99 -24.73
CA THR A 8 12.57 -18.33 -25.25
C THR A 8 13.62 -18.05 -24.18
N SER A 9 14.36 -19.09 -23.77
CA SER A 9 15.54 -18.92 -22.92
C SER A 9 16.71 -18.55 -23.81
N ILE A 10 17.29 -17.38 -23.53
CA ILE A 10 18.45 -16.84 -24.24
C ILE A 10 19.67 -16.86 -23.34
N TRP A 11 20.86 -16.98 -23.92
CA TRP A 11 22.11 -16.96 -23.16
C TRP A 11 22.82 -15.60 -23.24
N LEU A 12 22.87 -14.89 -22.12
CA LEU A 12 23.51 -13.57 -22.08
C LEU A 12 25.02 -13.65 -21.79
N GLY A 13 25.46 -14.64 -21.03
CA GLY A 13 26.84 -14.74 -20.56
C GLY A 13 26.98 -15.69 -19.38
N ALA A 14 28.16 -15.71 -18.79
CA ALA A 14 28.45 -16.50 -17.59
C ALA A 14 29.25 -15.68 -16.58
N ARG A 15 29.09 -16.03 -15.30
CA ARG A 15 29.91 -15.51 -14.20
C ARG A 15 30.58 -16.66 -13.48
N SER A 16 31.85 -16.49 -13.15
CA SER A 16 32.72 -17.44 -12.47
C SER A 16 32.71 -18.82 -13.11
N GLU A 17 32.68 -18.86 -14.44
CA GLU A 17 32.67 -20.12 -15.18
C GLU A 17 34.07 -20.75 -15.17
N PRO A 18 34.22 -22.02 -14.77
CA PRO A 18 35.45 -22.76 -15.04
C PRO A 18 35.56 -23.08 -16.54
N PRO A 19 36.74 -22.93 -17.16
CA PRO A 19 36.94 -23.36 -18.53
C PRO A 19 36.71 -24.87 -18.67
N VAL A 20 36.08 -25.27 -19.78
CA VAL A 20 35.87 -26.66 -20.17
C VAL A 20 37.21 -27.34 -20.49
N GLN A 21 38.12 -26.59 -21.11
CA GLN A 21 39.47 -27.02 -21.41
C GLN A 21 40.44 -25.85 -21.23
N ARG A 22 41.62 -26.16 -20.71
CA ARG A 22 42.77 -25.26 -20.58
C ARG A 22 43.95 -25.86 -21.33
N ARG A 23 44.67 -25.05 -22.12
CA ARG A 23 45.83 -25.52 -22.90
C ARG A 23 46.84 -24.41 -23.10
N VAL A 24 48.09 -24.64 -22.75
CA VAL A 24 49.18 -23.71 -23.07
C VAL A 24 49.54 -23.82 -24.57
N LEU A 25 49.59 -22.67 -25.24
CA LEU A 25 49.87 -22.50 -26.67
C LEU A 25 51.01 -21.49 -26.87
N GLY A 26 52.20 -21.82 -26.36
CA GLY A 26 53.36 -20.93 -26.42
C GLY A 26 53.15 -19.66 -25.59
N PRO A 27 53.09 -18.45 -26.19
CA PRO A 27 52.90 -17.20 -25.44
C PRO A 27 51.46 -16.96 -24.95
N PHE A 28 50.55 -17.93 -25.12
CA PHE A 28 49.17 -17.83 -24.69
C PHE A 28 48.74 -19.06 -23.89
N ILE A 29 47.73 -18.89 -23.03
CA ILE A 29 46.88 -19.98 -22.57
C ILE A 29 45.52 -19.87 -23.29
N SER A 30 45.09 -20.98 -23.89
CA SER A 30 43.72 -21.13 -24.40
C SER A 30 42.80 -21.63 -23.30
N LEU A 31 41.70 -20.91 -23.11
CA LEU A 31 40.62 -21.23 -22.19
C LEU A 31 39.33 -21.42 -23.00
N SER A 32 38.90 -22.67 -23.15
CA SER A 32 37.67 -23.01 -23.85
C SER A 32 36.48 -22.84 -22.91
N THR A 33 35.62 -21.87 -23.19
CA THR A 33 34.37 -21.66 -22.43
C THR A 33 33.27 -22.61 -22.91
N ARG A 34 32.14 -22.68 -22.21
CA ARG A 34 30.93 -23.34 -22.74
C ARG A 34 30.42 -22.67 -24.01
N ALA A 35 30.67 -21.36 -24.21
CA ALA A 35 30.32 -20.66 -25.44
C ALA A 35 31.14 -21.18 -26.62
N SER A 36 32.39 -21.60 -26.37
CA SER A 36 33.24 -22.21 -27.39
C SER A 36 32.70 -23.51 -27.96
N LEU A 37 32.06 -24.34 -27.12
CA LEU A 37 31.42 -25.59 -27.54
C LEU A 37 30.23 -25.36 -28.50
N GLN A 38 29.84 -24.12 -28.72
CA GLN A 38 28.66 -23.71 -29.49
C GLN A 38 29.02 -22.73 -30.60
N GLY A 39 30.30 -22.39 -30.73
CA GLY A 39 30.74 -21.36 -31.66
C GLY A 39 30.11 -19.99 -31.37
N LEU A 40 29.80 -19.69 -30.12
CA LEU A 40 29.22 -18.40 -29.73
C LEU A 40 30.33 -17.38 -29.41
N PRO A 41 30.36 -16.23 -30.10
CA PRO A 41 31.36 -15.21 -29.85
C PRO A 41 31.10 -14.54 -28.51
N VAL A 42 32.16 -14.02 -27.92
CA VAL A 42 32.08 -13.28 -26.65
C VAL A 42 32.64 -11.88 -26.84
N VAL A 43 32.15 -10.93 -26.06
CA VAL A 43 32.58 -9.54 -26.14
C VAL A 43 34.03 -9.43 -25.65
N ILE A 44 34.97 -9.28 -26.58
CA ILE A 44 36.37 -8.93 -26.30
C ILE A 44 36.61 -7.52 -26.83
N ARG A 45 36.87 -6.55 -25.96
CA ARG A 45 37.23 -5.20 -26.38
C ARG A 45 38.74 -5.03 -26.45
N SER A 46 39.20 -4.25 -27.42
CA SER A 46 40.60 -3.82 -27.52
C SER A 46 40.99 -2.97 -26.31
N SER A 47 42.25 -3.07 -25.89
CA SER A 47 42.86 -2.33 -24.77
C SER A 47 42.83 -0.79 -24.88
N ALA A 48 42.34 -0.22 -25.97
CA ALA A 48 42.27 1.23 -26.23
C ALA A 48 40.99 1.93 -25.70
N LEU A 49 40.04 1.20 -25.11
CA LEU A 49 38.78 1.77 -24.58
C LEU A 49 38.68 1.55 -23.05
N PRO A 50 37.98 2.44 -22.30
CA PRO A 50 37.81 2.31 -20.86
C PRO A 50 37.18 0.96 -20.46
N ALA A 51 37.51 0.47 -19.27
CA ALA A 51 36.95 -0.76 -18.71
C ALA A 51 35.41 -0.68 -18.71
N SER A 52 34.77 -1.61 -19.44
CA SER A 52 33.32 -1.72 -19.54
C SER A 52 32.82 -2.79 -18.58
N GLU A 53 31.65 -2.57 -17.98
CA GLU A 53 30.97 -3.56 -17.14
C GLU A 53 30.64 -4.87 -17.88
N LEU A 54 30.59 -4.86 -19.22
CA LEU A 54 30.34 -6.03 -20.07
C LEU A 54 31.62 -6.76 -20.53
N GLY A 55 32.79 -6.26 -20.15
CA GLY A 55 34.09 -6.81 -20.56
C GLY A 55 34.39 -8.17 -19.93
N LEU A 56 35.22 -8.95 -20.63
CA LEU A 56 35.76 -10.21 -20.12
C LEU A 56 36.55 -9.99 -18.83
N LYS A 57 36.34 -10.86 -17.83
CA LYS A 57 37.20 -10.95 -16.65
C LYS A 57 37.74 -12.36 -16.51
N VAL A 58 39.03 -12.46 -16.24
CA VAL A 58 39.73 -13.72 -16.00
C VAL A 58 40.36 -13.64 -14.63
N THR A 59 40.04 -14.62 -13.79
CA THR A 59 40.56 -14.75 -12.43
C THR A 59 41.35 -16.03 -12.32
N MET A 60 42.57 -15.94 -11.80
CA MET A 60 43.40 -17.07 -11.42
C MET A 60 43.20 -17.37 -9.94
N LEU A 61 43.17 -18.65 -9.59
CA LEU A 61 43.07 -19.17 -8.23
C LEU A 61 44.29 -20.03 -7.94
N PHE A 62 44.83 -19.90 -6.74
CA PHE A 62 45.82 -20.83 -6.21
C PHE A 62 45.20 -22.23 -6.03
N PRO A 63 46.02 -23.29 -5.91
CA PRO A 63 45.56 -24.65 -5.64
C PRO A 63 44.66 -24.79 -4.40
N ASP A 64 44.83 -23.91 -3.40
CA ASP A 64 44.00 -23.84 -2.20
C ASP A 64 42.65 -23.12 -2.40
N GLY A 65 42.38 -22.63 -3.61
CA GLY A 65 41.18 -21.89 -4.00
C GLY A 65 41.20 -20.39 -3.69
N SER A 66 42.28 -19.86 -3.10
CA SER A 66 42.43 -18.43 -2.86
C SER A 66 42.69 -17.65 -4.15
N THR A 67 42.21 -16.41 -4.25
CA THR A 67 42.37 -15.60 -5.46
C THR A 67 43.74 -14.96 -5.53
N PHE A 68 44.34 -14.94 -6.72
CA PHE A 68 45.54 -14.13 -6.96
C PHE A 68 45.23 -12.64 -6.78
N SER A 69 46.23 -11.87 -6.30
CA SER A 69 46.19 -10.41 -6.35
C SER A 69 46.45 -9.92 -7.78
N ASP A 70 46.05 -8.69 -8.09
CA ASP A 70 46.31 -8.08 -9.40
C ASP A 70 47.81 -8.09 -9.75
N ALA A 71 48.67 -7.80 -8.77
CA ALA A 71 50.12 -7.86 -8.91
C ALA A 71 50.63 -9.29 -9.18
N GLY A 72 50.03 -10.29 -8.52
CA GLY A 72 50.35 -11.70 -8.75
C GLY A 72 49.91 -12.19 -10.13
N MET A 73 48.72 -11.80 -10.59
CA MET A 73 48.26 -12.14 -11.94
C MET A 73 49.11 -11.44 -13.01
N ALA A 74 49.54 -10.20 -12.80
CA ALA A 74 50.40 -9.47 -13.74
C ALA A 74 51.79 -10.12 -13.91
N GLN A 75 52.21 -10.99 -13.00
CA GLN A 75 53.41 -11.79 -13.19
C GLN A 75 53.20 -12.91 -14.22
N TYR A 76 51.99 -13.45 -14.36
CA TYR A 76 51.67 -14.51 -15.31
C TYR A 76 51.08 -13.98 -16.63
N LEU A 77 50.25 -12.94 -16.56
CA LEU A 77 49.44 -12.44 -17.66
C LEU A 77 49.96 -11.09 -18.16
N ASN A 78 50.09 -10.94 -19.48
CA ASN A 78 50.58 -9.70 -20.10
C ASN A 78 49.46 -8.71 -20.48
N GLY A 79 48.20 -9.00 -20.09
CA GLY A 79 47.03 -8.18 -20.38
C GLY A 79 46.44 -8.34 -21.78
N THR A 80 47.06 -9.14 -22.66
CA THR A 80 46.52 -9.43 -24.00
C THR A 80 45.41 -10.48 -23.90
N VAL A 81 44.26 -10.20 -24.51
CA VAL A 81 43.18 -11.16 -24.69
C VAL A 81 42.71 -11.11 -26.13
N THR A 82 42.63 -12.27 -26.77
CA THR A 82 42.06 -12.43 -28.11
C THR A 82 41.09 -13.61 -28.16
N GLN A 83 40.22 -13.63 -29.16
CA GLN A 83 39.37 -14.79 -29.44
C GLN A 83 40.08 -15.68 -30.47
N GLY A 84 40.18 -16.97 -30.18
CA GLY A 84 40.59 -17.98 -31.16
C GLY A 84 39.42 -18.31 -32.09
N ALA A 85 38.84 -19.49 -31.92
CA ALA A 85 37.47 -19.73 -32.39
C ALA A 85 36.46 -18.97 -31.52
N ASN A 86 35.24 -18.75 -32.03
CA ASN A 86 34.16 -18.12 -31.25
C ASN A 86 34.02 -18.79 -29.87
N GLY A 87 34.10 -18.00 -28.80
CA GLY A 87 34.00 -18.45 -27.41
C GLY A 87 35.29 -19.03 -26.81
N GLU A 88 36.32 -19.31 -27.62
CA GLU A 88 37.64 -19.73 -27.16
C GLU A 88 38.50 -18.50 -26.85
N LEU A 89 38.96 -18.38 -25.61
CA LEU A 89 39.72 -17.22 -25.15
C LEU A 89 41.20 -17.53 -25.15
N ARG A 90 42.01 -16.66 -25.75
CA ARG A 90 43.48 -16.73 -25.69
C ARG A 90 44.00 -15.59 -24.84
N VAL A 91 44.49 -15.94 -23.65
CA VAL A 91 45.03 -14.98 -22.68
C VAL A 91 46.56 -15.02 -22.79
N GLY A 92 47.16 -13.85 -22.98
CA GLY A 92 48.60 -13.70 -23.18
C GLY A 92 49.39 -13.91 -21.89
N LEU A 93 50.44 -14.72 -21.98
CA LEU A 93 51.35 -15.03 -20.89
C LEU A 93 52.60 -14.13 -20.97
N THR A 94 53.18 -13.79 -19.83
CA THR A 94 54.49 -13.10 -19.74
C THR A 94 55.67 -14.04 -19.98
N GLY A 95 55.45 -15.35 -19.83
CA GLY A 95 56.49 -16.38 -19.81
C GLY A 95 57.16 -16.59 -18.45
N LEU A 96 56.76 -15.84 -17.41
CA LEU A 96 57.23 -16.04 -16.04
C LEU A 96 56.33 -17.04 -15.31
N ASN A 97 56.92 -17.94 -14.52
CA ASN A 97 56.20 -18.84 -13.61
C ASN A 97 56.84 -18.82 -12.21
N PRO A 98 56.71 -17.71 -11.47
CA PRO A 98 57.45 -17.48 -10.23
C PRO A 98 57.08 -18.42 -9.08
N PHE A 99 55.87 -19.00 -9.10
CA PHE A 99 55.42 -19.95 -8.08
C PHE A 99 55.49 -21.42 -8.53
N ALA A 100 56.10 -21.70 -9.69
CA ALA A 100 56.24 -23.04 -10.26
C ALA A 100 54.91 -23.82 -10.34
N LEU A 101 53.82 -23.12 -10.66
CA LEU A 101 52.48 -23.68 -10.76
C LEU A 101 52.18 -24.19 -12.16
N ASP A 102 51.34 -25.23 -12.26
CA ASP A 102 50.85 -25.77 -13.51
C ASP A 102 49.63 -24.96 -14.01
N LEU A 103 49.78 -24.36 -15.19
CA LEU A 103 48.78 -23.49 -15.79
C LEU A 103 47.63 -24.26 -16.45
N ASP A 104 47.90 -25.45 -16.99
CA ASP A 104 46.92 -26.28 -17.70
C ASP A 104 46.74 -27.70 -17.14
N GLY A 105 47.51 -28.07 -16.12
CA GLY A 105 47.49 -29.37 -15.45
C GLY A 105 48.13 -30.49 -16.27
N THR A 106 48.93 -30.15 -17.28
CA THR A 106 49.60 -31.13 -18.15
C THR A 106 51.09 -31.29 -17.87
N SER A 107 51.70 -30.35 -17.15
CA SER A 107 53.12 -30.41 -16.79
C SER A 107 53.38 -31.38 -15.63
N THR A 108 52.42 -31.50 -14.70
CA THR A 108 52.40 -32.48 -13.60
C THR A 108 51.03 -33.18 -13.50
N PRO A 109 50.68 -34.03 -14.49
CA PRO A 109 49.34 -34.60 -14.58
C PRO A 109 48.90 -35.35 -13.31
N GLY A 110 47.75 -34.97 -12.75
CA GLY A 110 47.15 -35.62 -11.59
C GLY A 110 47.60 -35.08 -10.23
N ASN A 111 48.42 -34.04 -10.19
CA ASN A 111 48.74 -33.32 -8.96
C ASN A 111 47.84 -32.08 -8.80
N PRO A 112 46.84 -32.08 -7.90
CA PRO A 112 45.99 -30.90 -7.70
C PRO A 112 46.67 -29.81 -6.85
N ALA A 113 47.84 -30.08 -6.26
CA ALA A 113 48.50 -29.19 -5.32
C ALA A 113 49.31 -28.06 -5.97
N ASP A 114 49.55 -28.13 -7.28
CA ASP A 114 50.26 -27.15 -8.10
C ASP A 114 49.41 -26.60 -9.27
N ASP A 115 48.18 -27.09 -9.43
CA ASP A 115 47.25 -26.69 -10.49
C ASP A 115 46.60 -25.32 -10.24
N ILE A 116 46.71 -24.41 -11.21
CA ILE A 116 45.98 -23.13 -11.19
C ILE A 116 44.50 -23.33 -11.54
N GLY A 117 43.64 -22.80 -10.68
CA GLY A 117 42.21 -22.67 -10.99
C GLY A 117 41.94 -21.45 -11.85
N TRP A 118 41.04 -21.58 -12.83
CA TRP A 118 40.62 -20.48 -13.70
C TRP A 118 39.13 -20.20 -13.53
N ARG A 119 38.75 -18.92 -13.46
CA ARG A 119 37.35 -18.46 -13.46
C ARG A 119 37.17 -17.33 -14.47
N ILE A 120 36.08 -17.40 -15.23
CA ILE A 120 35.86 -16.52 -16.37
C ILE A 120 34.47 -15.90 -16.27
N ASP A 121 34.42 -14.57 -16.34
CA ASP A 121 33.18 -13.81 -16.55
C ASP A 121 33.16 -13.31 -17.99
N TYR A 122 32.12 -13.62 -18.74
CA TYR A 122 31.97 -13.14 -20.11
C TYR A 122 30.52 -12.83 -20.47
N THR A 123 30.38 -11.95 -21.45
CA THR A 123 29.11 -11.64 -22.11
C THR A 123 29.15 -12.17 -23.54
N VAL A 124 28.09 -12.85 -23.98
CA VAL A 124 27.94 -13.31 -25.36
C VAL A 124 27.75 -12.11 -26.29
N ASP A 125 28.43 -12.09 -27.44
CA ASP A 125 28.30 -10.98 -28.40
C ASP A 125 27.08 -11.17 -29.31
N TRP A 126 25.93 -10.67 -28.87
CA TRP A 126 24.68 -10.66 -29.64
C TRP A 126 24.74 -9.78 -30.90
N GLY A 127 25.73 -8.88 -31.00
CA GLY A 127 25.97 -8.10 -32.22
C GLY A 127 26.41 -8.97 -33.40
N GLN A 128 26.89 -10.18 -33.13
CA GLN A 128 27.29 -11.14 -34.16
C GLN A 128 26.14 -12.04 -34.65
N ALA A 129 24.92 -11.87 -34.14
CA ALA A 129 23.79 -12.72 -34.49
C ALA A 129 23.21 -12.40 -35.88
N GLY A 130 22.89 -13.45 -36.64
CA GLY A 130 22.21 -13.38 -37.92
C GLY A 130 23.04 -12.78 -39.05
N ALA A 131 22.36 -12.17 -40.02
CA ALA A 131 22.95 -11.71 -41.27
C ALA A 131 24.02 -10.60 -41.09
N PHE A 132 23.99 -9.87 -39.98
CA PHE A 132 24.92 -8.76 -39.72
C PHE A 132 26.26 -9.21 -39.12
N GLY A 133 26.30 -10.40 -38.54
CA GLY A 133 27.44 -10.87 -37.75
C GLY A 133 27.95 -12.27 -38.07
N GLY A 134 27.27 -13.00 -38.96
CA GLY A 134 27.75 -14.27 -39.52
C GLY A 134 27.54 -15.51 -38.63
N VAL A 135 27.00 -15.37 -37.41
CA VAL A 135 26.64 -16.50 -36.54
C VAL A 135 25.12 -16.74 -36.59
N PRO A 136 24.63 -17.96 -36.87
CA PRO A 136 23.19 -18.22 -36.91
C PRO A 136 22.47 -17.78 -35.63
N ALA A 137 21.37 -17.03 -35.77
CA ALA A 137 20.64 -16.49 -34.61
C ALA A 137 20.11 -17.60 -33.68
N ASP A 138 19.73 -18.75 -34.25
CA ASP A 138 19.27 -19.91 -33.49
C ASP A 138 20.35 -20.48 -32.55
N SER A 139 21.63 -20.26 -32.83
CA SER A 139 22.73 -20.69 -31.96
C SER A 139 22.73 -19.95 -30.60
N PHE A 140 22.13 -18.75 -30.53
CA PHE A 140 22.03 -17.95 -29.31
C PHE A 140 20.81 -18.30 -28.45
N VAL A 141 19.86 -19.06 -29.02
CA VAL A 141 18.70 -19.59 -28.31
C VAL A 141 19.12 -20.85 -27.57
N ARG A 142 18.88 -20.91 -26.25
CA ARG A 142 19.13 -22.13 -25.45
C ARG A 142 18.00 -23.12 -25.61
N GLY A 143 16.78 -22.63 -25.51
CA GLY A 143 15.57 -23.42 -25.64
C GLY A 143 14.36 -22.51 -25.81
N ASN A 144 13.31 -23.07 -26.38
CA ASN A 144 12.05 -22.40 -26.59
C ASN A 144 10.90 -23.29 -26.12
N LEU A 145 9.80 -22.68 -25.72
CA LEU A 145 8.53 -23.35 -25.48
C LEU A 145 7.44 -22.57 -26.18
N GLU A 146 6.58 -23.27 -26.90
CA GLU A 146 5.33 -22.70 -27.43
C GLU A 146 4.17 -23.28 -26.63
N PHE A 147 3.37 -22.40 -26.04
CA PHE A 147 2.27 -22.77 -25.19
C PHE A 147 1.10 -23.35 -26.00
N PRO A 148 0.34 -24.30 -25.43
CA PRO A 148 -0.84 -24.86 -26.08
C PRO A 148 -1.89 -23.79 -26.38
N ASP A 149 -2.38 -23.81 -27.61
CA ASP A 149 -3.52 -23.03 -28.06
C ASP A 149 -4.29 -23.82 -29.13
N ASP A 150 -5.51 -23.40 -29.42
CA ASP A 150 -6.28 -23.92 -30.55
C ASP A 150 -5.70 -23.45 -31.90
N ALA A 151 -6.33 -23.86 -33.00
CA ALA A 151 -5.84 -23.55 -34.34
C ALA A 151 -5.76 -22.04 -34.65
N SER A 152 -6.37 -21.18 -33.83
CA SER A 152 -6.35 -19.72 -34.02
C SER A 152 -5.08 -19.04 -33.50
N ASN A 153 -4.33 -19.67 -32.58
CA ASN A 153 -3.15 -19.10 -31.90
C ASN A 153 -3.39 -17.66 -31.39
N THR A 154 -4.54 -17.41 -30.75
CA THR A 154 -4.95 -16.07 -30.30
C THR A 154 -4.55 -15.75 -28.86
N ARG A 155 -4.06 -16.73 -28.10
CA ARG A 155 -3.59 -16.55 -26.72
C ARG A 155 -2.33 -15.72 -26.67
N ARG A 156 -2.15 -15.02 -25.56
CA ARG A 156 -0.99 -14.15 -25.30
C ARG A 156 -0.45 -14.42 -23.90
N VAL A 157 0.86 -14.23 -23.75
CA VAL A 157 1.48 -14.14 -22.41
C VAL A 157 1.00 -12.85 -21.76
N LEU A 158 0.53 -12.94 -20.52
CA LEU A 158 0.03 -11.80 -19.75
C LEU A 158 1.14 -11.23 -18.86
N GLY A 159 1.55 -10.00 -19.15
CA GLY A 159 2.59 -9.30 -18.39
C GLY A 159 3.93 -10.03 -18.38
N ALA A 160 4.73 -9.83 -17.33
CA ALA A 160 6.04 -10.43 -17.20
C ALA A 160 5.99 -11.81 -16.51
N PRO A 161 6.80 -12.79 -16.95
CA PRO A 161 7.06 -14.01 -16.19
C PRO A 161 7.68 -13.71 -14.83
N VAL A 162 7.45 -14.58 -13.84
CA VAL A 162 8.02 -14.45 -12.49
C VAL A 162 8.88 -15.66 -12.14
N LEU A 163 10.00 -15.43 -11.46
CA LEU A 163 10.90 -16.49 -11.01
C LEU A 163 10.71 -16.75 -9.51
N THR A 164 10.60 -18.02 -9.11
CA THR A 164 10.57 -18.43 -7.70
C THR A 164 11.97 -18.59 -7.13
N ALA A 165 12.09 -18.64 -5.81
CA ALA A 165 13.38 -18.95 -5.15
C ALA A 165 13.93 -20.33 -5.53
N ALA A 166 13.05 -21.29 -5.88
CA ALA A 166 13.41 -22.62 -6.35
C ALA A 166 13.82 -22.68 -7.84
N GLY A 167 13.82 -21.54 -8.53
CA GLY A 167 14.17 -21.43 -9.95
C GLY A 167 13.03 -21.78 -10.91
N ASN A 168 11.79 -21.83 -10.44
CA ASN A 168 10.63 -22.08 -11.29
C ASN A 168 10.19 -20.78 -11.99
N VAL A 169 9.88 -20.86 -13.28
CA VAL A 169 9.38 -19.77 -14.12
C VAL A 169 7.87 -19.88 -14.24
N LEU A 170 7.17 -18.85 -13.78
CA LEU A 170 5.72 -18.78 -13.68
C LEU A 170 5.18 -17.87 -14.79
N VAL A 171 4.23 -18.38 -15.58
CA VAL A 171 3.72 -17.68 -16.77
C VAL A 171 2.20 -17.78 -16.84
N ASN A 172 1.53 -16.63 -16.96
CA ASN A 172 0.10 -16.55 -17.29
C ASN A 172 -0.07 -16.43 -18.80
N THR A 173 -1.01 -17.18 -19.36
CA THR A 173 -1.50 -17.00 -20.72
C THR A 173 -3.01 -16.88 -20.74
N SER A 174 -3.56 -16.09 -21.63
CA SER A 174 -5.02 -16.01 -21.81
C SER A 174 -5.38 -15.51 -23.21
N ALA A 175 -6.62 -15.80 -23.61
CA ALA A 175 -7.21 -15.21 -24.80
C ALA A 175 -7.57 -13.73 -24.55
N ALA A 176 -8.01 -13.02 -25.58
CA ALA A 176 -8.47 -11.64 -25.44
C ALA A 176 -9.63 -11.52 -24.42
N ALA A 177 -9.82 -10.33 -23.85
CA ALA A 177 -10.86 -10.11 -22.85
C ALA A 177 -12.26 -10.45 -23.39
N GLY A 178 -13.02 -11.27 -22.65
CA GLY A 178 -14.40 -11.66 -22.99
C GLY A 178 -14.58 -13.07 -23.57
N THR A 179 -13.48 -13.76 -23.92
CA THR A 179 -13.49 -15.17 -24.32
C THR A 179 -13.09 -16.08 -23.16
N THR A 180 -13.72 -17.26 -23.06
CA THR A 180 -13.35 -18.30 -22.07
C THR A 180 -11.96 -18.84 -22.39
N GLY A 181 -11.09 -18.91 -21.39
CA GLY A 181 -9.80 -19.57 -21.49
C GLY A 181 -8.65 -18.78 -20.87
N GLY A 182 -7.78 -19.49 -20.18
CA GLY A 182 -6.51 -19.00 -19.66
C GLY A 182 -5.75 -20.14 -19.04
N THR A 183 -4.43 -20.08 -19.06
CA THR A 183 -3.59 -21.14 -18.52
C THR A 183 -2.41 -20.54 -17.79
N PHE A 184 -2.24 -20.99 -16.55
CA PHE A 184 -1.06 -20.73 -15.75
C PHE A 184 -0.08 -21.90 -15.88
N PHE A 185 1.18 -21.59 -16.16
CA PHE A 185 2.26 -22.56 -16.29
C PHE A 185 3.29 -22.35 -15.20
N ASN A 186 3.66 -23.43 -14.53
CA ASN A 186 4.81 -23.49 -13.64
C ASN A 186 5.88 -24.37 -14.30
N LEU A 187 6.95 -23.74 -14.78
CA LEU A 187 8.01 -24.37 -15.56
C LEU A 187 9.31 -24.37 -14.77
N LYS A 188 10.18 -25.34 -15.03
CA LYS A 188 11.54 -25.36 -14.50
C LYS A 188 12.50 -25.64 -15.64
N GLU A 189 13.49 -24.77 -15.84
CA GLU A 189 14.58 -25.08 -16.76
C GLU A 189 15.51 -26.10 -16.08
N VAL A 190 15.67 -27.27 -16.68
CA VAL A 190 16.48 -28.37 -16.18
C VAL A 190 17.59 -28.63 -17.20
N GLY A 191 18.81 -28.22 -16.88
CA GLY A 191 19.91 -28.27 -17.83
C GLY A 191 19.94 -27.02 -18.71
N ARG A 192 20.17 -27.18 -20.02
CA ARG A 192 20.38 -26.05 -20.95
C ARG A 192 19.25 -26.00 -21.97
N GLY A 193 18.27 -25.13 -21.73
CA GLY A 193 17.12 -24.95 -22.63
C GLY A 193 16.09 -26.08 -22.63
N ASP A 194 16.32 -27.13 -21.84
CA ASP A 194 15.35 -28.17 -21.53
C ASP A 194 14.45 -27.67 -20.41
N PHE A 195 13.15 -27.85 -20.59
CA PHE A 195 12.16 -27.49 -19.60
C PHE A 195 11.40 -28.70 -19.11
N ARG A 196 10.98 -28.62 -17.86
CA ARG A 196 10.00 -29.48 -17.22
C ARG A 196 8.80 -28.63 -16.87
N LEU A 197 7.59 -29.12 -17.16
CA LEU A 197 6.36 -28.52 -16.65
C LEU A 197 6.09 -29.13 -15.28
N VAL A 198 6.24 -28.36 -14.22
CA VAL A 198 5.95 -28.80 -12.85
C VAL A 198 4.44 -29.02 -12.70
N TYR A 199 3.65 -28.03 -13.09
CA TYR A 199 2.21 -28.16 -13.26
C TYR A 199 1.66 -27.08 -14.21
N ARG A 200 0.45 -27.34 -14.71
CA ARG A 200 -0.36 -26.43 -15.52
C ARG A 200 -1.74 -26.30 -14.89
N TRP A 201 -2.27 -25.09 -14.79
CA TRP A 201 -3.61 -24.83 -14.26
C TRP A 201 -4.46 -24.10 -15.30
N ASP A 202 -5.61 -24.67 -15.68
CA ASP A 202 -6.47 -24.11 -16.74
C ASP A 202 -7.73 -23.45 -16.19
N MET A 203 -8.10 -22.34 -16.83
CA MET A 203 -9.36 -21.62 -16.63
C MET A 203 -10.35 -22.07 -17.71
N TYR A 204 -11.47 -22.64 -17.27
CA TYR A 204 -12.51 -23.18 -18.13
C TYR A 204 -13.88 -23.09 -17.45
N ASP A 205 -14.92 -23.04 -18.27
CA ASP A 205 -16.32 -23.09 -17.83
C ASP A 205 -16.80 -24.53 -17.67
N PHE A 206 -18.05 -24.74 -17.22
CA PHE A 206 -18.64 -26.08 -17.22
C PHE A 206 -18.51 -26.74 -18.61
N HIS A 207 -18.09 -28.00 -18.64
CA HIS A 207 -17.92 -28.77 -19.87
C HIS A 207 -18.31 -30.23 -19.67
N SER A 208 -18.57 -30.91 -20.79
CA SER A 208 -18.84 -32.35 -20.79
C SER A 208 -18.15 -33.05 -21.95
N TYR A 209 -17.80 -34.32 -21.75
CA TYR A 209 -17.22 -35.17 -22.79
C TYR A 209 -17.59 -36.62 -22.59
N THR A 210 -17.49 -37.43 -23.64
CA THR A 210 -17.85 -38.85 -23.58
C THR A 210 -16.62 -39.76 -23.49
N VAL A 211 -16.75 -40.85 -22.74
CA VAL A 211 -15.77 -41.94 -22.63
C VAL A 211 -16.46 -43.29 -22.89
N ASN A 212 -15.69 -44.31 -23.27
CA ASN A 212 -16.19 -45.68 -23.50
C ASN A 212 -17.40 -45.79 -24.47
N GLY A 213 -17.50 -44.92 -25.47
CA GLY A 213 -18.55 -45.01 -26.49
C GLY A 213 -19.97 -44.62 -26.03
N GLY A 214 -20.13 -43.99 -24.87
CA GLY A 214 -21.45 -43.48 -24.45
C GLY A 214 -21.55 -42.86 -23.04
N THR A 215 -20.59 -43.09 -22.14
CA THR A 215 -20.63 -42.52 -20.78
C THR A 215 -20.25 -41.04 -20.83
N THR A 216 -21.16 -40.15 -20.42
CA THR A 216 -20.89 -38.70 -20.38
C THR A 216 -20.33 -38.30 -19.02
N VAL A 217 -19.15 -37.69 -19.02
CA VAL A 217 -18.53 -37.06 -17.87
C VAL A 217 -18.93 -35.59 -17.86
N ASN A 218 -19.51 -35.13 -16.75
CA ASN A 218 -19.87 -33.73 -16.56
C ASN A 218 -18.94 -33.11 -15.52
N PHE A 219 -18.18 -32.08 -15.90
CA PHE A 219 -17.20 -31.48 -15.01
C PHE A 219 -17.52 -30.00 -14.75
N PRO A 220 -17.58 -29.56 -13.47
CA PRO A 220 -17.86 -28.17 -13.16
C PRO A 220 -16.70 -27.27 -13.54
N ALA A 221 -17.01 -25.98 -13.66
CA ALA A 221 -16.06 -24.95 -14.05
C ALA A 221 -14.82 -24.89 -13.13
N THR A 222 -13.73 -24.23 -13.55
CA THR A 222 -12.48 -24.18 -12.76
C THR A 222 -12.71 -23.67 -11.35
N PHE A 223 -13.54 -22.64 -11.17
CA PHE A 223 -13.94 -22.17 -9.85
C PHE A 223 -15.46 -22.19 -9.71
N VAL A 224 -15.92 -22.47 -8.50
CA VAL A 224 -17.31 -22.35 -8.08
C VAL A 224 -17.37 -21.39 -6.91
N ASP A 225 -18.45 -20.63 -6.76
CA ASP A 225 -18.57 -19.69 -5.66
C ASP A 225 -19.28 -20.34 -4.46
N TYR A 226 -18.54 -20.53 -3.37
CA TYR A 226 -18.94 -21.11 -2.09
C TYR A 226 -18.98 -20.06 -0.95
N GLU A 227 -18.97 -18.77 -1.30
CA GLU A 227 -18.92 -17.67 -0.35
C GLU A 227 -20.15 -17.62 0.59
N GLY A 228 -19.95 -17.22 1.85
CA GLY A 228 -21.00 -17.17 2.89
C GLY A 228 -22.13 -16.16 2.66
N LEU A 229 -21.86 -15.00 2.06
CA LEU A 229 -22.83 -14.00 1.55
C LEU A 229 -23.87 -14.62 0.65
N LEU A 230 -23.58 -15.74 -0.03
CA LEU A 230 -24.57 -16.44 -0.84
C LEU A 230 -25.78 -16.89 -0.01
N ASN A 231 -25.63 -17.12 1.30
CA ASN A 231 -26.75 -17.40 2.22
C ASN A 231 -27.62 -16.18 2.48
N ILE A 232 -27.02 -14.98 2.41
CA ILE A 232 -27.67 -13.70 2.71
C ILE A 232 -28.25 -13.08 1.43
N ILE A 233 -27.62 -13.34 0.28
CA ILE A 233 -27.94 -12.76 -1.03
C ILE A 233 -28.14 -13.89 -2.06
N PRO A 234 -29.33 -14.53 -2.10
CA PRO A 234 -29.55 -15.73 -2.92
C PRO A 234 -29.41 -15.51 -4.42
N PHE A 235 -29.62 -14.29 -4.93
CA PHE A 235 -29.51 -14.01 -6.36
C PHE A 235 -28.06 -14.14 -6.89
N LEU A 236 -27.05 -14.13 -6.01
CA LEU A 236 -25.64 -14.35 -6.37
C LEU A 236 -25.29 -15.84 -6.53
N GLN A 237 -26.19 -16.76 -6.14
CA GLN A 237 -26.03 -18.22 -6.27
C GLN A 237 -26.21 -18.67 -7.73
N ARG A 238 -25.29 -18.25 -8.59
CA ARG A 238 -25.31 -18.52 -10.03
C ARG A 238 -23.95 -19.08 -10.47
N PRO A 239 -23.91 -20.00 -11.46
CA PRO A 239 -22.65 -20.51 -12.00
C PRO A 239 -21.80 -19.38 -12.60
N MET A 240 -20.49 -19.45 -12.38
CA MET A 240 -19.53 -18.57 -13.03
C MET A 240 -19.24 -19.06 -14.46
N ARG A 241 -19.12 -18.13 -15.40
CA ARG A 241 -18.84 -18.38 -16.83
C ARG A 241 -17.84 -17.37 -17.38
N ARG A 242 -17.30 -17.65 -18.56
CA ARG A 242 -16.29 -16.85 -19.27
C ARG A 242 -15.02 -16.64 -18.45
N MET A 243 -14.55 -17.70 -17.81
CA MET A 243 -13.34 -17.61 -16.98
C MET A 243 -12.08 -17.38 -17.80
N ASN A 244 -11.27 -16.40 -17.40
CA ASN A 244 -9.98 -16.09 -18.02
C ASN A 244 -8.98 -15.52 -16.99
N LEU A 245 -7.68 -15.50 -17.33
CA LEU A 245 -6.64 -14.92 -16.47
C LEU A 245 -6.43 -13.44 -16.77
N VAL A 246 -5.98 -12.67 -15.77
CA VAL A 246 -5.70 -11.24 -15.89
C VAL A 246 -4.33 -10.91 -15.29
N GLY A 247 -3.51 -10.19 -16.07
CA GLY A 247 -2.18 -9.73 -15.65
C GLY A 247 -1.15 -10.81 -15.37
N ASN A 248 0.02 -10.39 -14.88
CA ASN A 248 1.11 -11.28 -14.50
C ASN A 248 0.85 -11.99 -13.17
N PRO A 249 1.44 -13.18 -12.93
CA PRO A 249 1.51 -13.76 -11.59
C PRO A 249 2.40 -12.92 -10.65
N VAL A 250 2.29 -13.13 -9.35
CA VAL A 250 3.26 -12.64 -8.33
C VAL A 250 3.59 -13.76 -7.34
N VAL A 251 4.80 -13.78 -6.79
CA VAL A 251 5.27 -14.84 -5.87
C VAL A 251 5.70 -14.26 -4.52
N LYS A 252 5.36 -14.97 -3.43
CA LYS A 252 5.80 -14.69 -2.07
C LYS A 252 6.18 -16.00 -1.39
N GLY A 253 7.47 -16.20 -1.13
CA GLY A 253 7.97 -17.47 -0.58
C GLY A 253 7.51 -18.64 -1.44
N ASP A 254 6.75 -19.55 -0.85
CA ASP A 254 6.26 -20.78 -1.48
C ASP A 254 4.85 -20.65 -2.08
N THR A 255 4.29 -19.44 -2.17
CA THR A 255 2.95 -19.20 -2.74
C THR A 255 3.02 -18.27 -3.94
N VAL A 256 2.38 -18.65 -5.04
CA VAL A 256 2.11 -17.77 -6.17
C VAL A 256 0.65 -17.32 -6.14
N PHE A 257 0.44 -16.04 -6.46
CA PHE A 257 -0.87 -15.44 -6.62
C PHE A 257 -1.13 -15.13 -8.09
N ILE A 258 -2.30 -15.54 -8.57
CA ILE A 258 -2.82 -15.18 -9.89
C ILE A 258 -4.23 -14.62 -9.76
N THR A 259 -4.58 -13.72 -10.67
CA THR A 259 -5.94 -13.17 -10.76
C THR A 259 -6.65 -13.73 -11.98
N ALA A 260 -7.85 -14.23 -11.77
CA ALA A 260 -8.79 -14.62 -12.81
C ALA A 260 -10.04 -13.73 -12.77
N ARG A 261 -10.77 -13.71 -13.86
CA ARG A 261 -12.06 -13.02 -13.98
C ARG A 261 -13.09 -14.00 -14.52
N GLY A 262 -14.34 -13.83 -14.09
CA GLY A 262 -15.51 -14.51 -14.64
C GLY A 262 -16.73 -13.58 -14.69
N THR A 263 -17.88 -14.14 -15.02
CA THR A 263 -19.17 -13.46 -15.05
C THR A 263 -20.27 -14.33 -14.45
N LYS A 264 -21.24 -13.69 -13.81
CA LYS A 264 -22.48 -14.30 -13.31
C LYS A 264 -23.69 -13.55 -13.85
N THR A 265 -24.67 -14.27 -14.38
CA THR A 265 -25.94 -13.69 -14.84
C THR A 265 -26.93 -13.60 -13.67
N ILE A 266 -27.23 -12.40 -13.18
CA ILE A 266 -27.94 -12.20 -11.90
C ILE A 266 -29.48 -12.27 -12.05
N PHE A 267 -30.05 -11.44 -12.92
CA PHE A 267 -31.50 -11.23 -13.11
C PHE A 267 -32.06 -11.75 -14.45
N GLY A 268 -31.24 -12.44 -15.24
CA GLY A 268 -31.61 -12.93 -16.58
C GLY A 268 -30.70 -12.40 -17.70
N PRO A 269 -30.97 -12.74 -18.97
CA PRO A 269 -30.12 -12.34 -20.10
C PRO A 269 -29.86 -10.82 -20.12
N GLY A 270 -28.58 -10.42 -20.22
CA GLY A 270 -28.16 -9.02 -20.22
C GLY A 270 -27.83 -8.42 -18.84
N SER A 271 -27.95 -9.19 -17.75
CA SER A 271 -27.59 -8.76 -16.38
C SER A 271 -26.30 -9.42 -15.87
N ASP A 272 -25.31 -9.55 -16.75
CA ASP A 272 -24.03 -10.16 -16.41
C ASP A 272 -23.20 -9.23 -15.51
N ALA A 273 -22.95 -9.66 -14.27
CA ALA A 273 -22.02 -9.00 -13.37
C ALA A 273 -20.66 -9.71 -13.43
N ALA A 274 -19.58 -8.93 -13.47
CA ALA A 274 -18.23 -9.46 -13.38
C ALA A 274 -17.95 -10.02 -11.98
N CYS A 275 -17.13 -11.06 -11.90
CA CYS A 275 -16.50 -11.50 -10.66
C CYS A 275 -14.99 -11.60 -10.88
N THR A 276 -14.23 -11.20 -9.87
CA THR A 276 -12.77 -11.35 -9.84
C THR A 276 -12.42 -12.45 -8.86
N ILE A 277 -11.43 -13.27 -9.20
CA ILE A 277 -11.00 -14.41 -8.41
C ILE A 277 -9.51 -14.24 -8.14
N LEU A 278 -9.13 -14.13 -6.88
CA LEU A 278 -7.73 -14.23 -6.46
C LEU A 278 -7.45 -15.70 -6.13
N VAL A 279 -6.39 -16.27 -6.70
CA VAL A 279 -6.03 -17.68 -6.52
C VAL A 279 -4.63 -17.75 -5.93
N ALA A 280 -4.47 -18.53 -4.86
CA ALA A 280 -3.18 -18.87 -4.27
C ALA A 280 -2.83 -20.32 -4.61
N LEU A 281 -1.71 -20.51 -5.31
CA LEU A 281 -1.17 -21.81 -5.68
C LEU A 281 0.20 -22.01 -5.04
N GLU A 282 0.60 -23.25 -4.83
CA GLU A 282 1.95 -23.58 -4.39
C GLU A 282 2.99 -23.31 -5.48
N ALA A 283 4.09 -22.64 -5.13
CA ALA A 283 5.13 -22.24 -6.06
C ALA A 283 6.02 -23.42 -6.49
N ASP A 284 6.17 -24.44 -5.63
CA ASP A 284 6.95 -25.65 -5.90
C ASP A 284 6.35 -26.89 -5.17
N PRO A 285 5.23 -27.45 -5.66
CA PRO A 285 4.51 -28.56 -4.99
C PRO A 285 5.22 -29.92 -5.10
N GLY A 286 6.31 -29.98 -5.87
CA GLY A 286 6.95 -31.23 -6.29
C GLY A 286 6.28 -31.87 -7.51
N PRO A 287 6.59 -33.14 -7.81
CA PRO A 287 5.96 -33.91 -8.88
C PRO A 287 4.46 -34.10 -8.66
N LEU A 288 3.67 -34.20 -9.74
CA LEU A 288 2.24 -34.50 -9.64
C LEU A 288 2.05 -35.98 -9.28
N GLU A 289 1.25 -36.25 -8.25
CA GLU A 289 0.99 -37.63 -7.80
C GLU A 289 -0.49 -37.91 -7.60
N PHE A 290 -0.91 -39.13 -7.93
CA PHE A 290 -2.21 -39.68 -7.54
C PHE A 290 -2.15 -41.21 -7.50
N THR A 291 -3.18 -41.82 -6.94
CA THR A 291 -3.29 -43.26 -6.70
C THR A 291 -4.48 -43.84 -7.45
N ILE A 292 -4.28 -44.98 -8.08
CA ILE A 292 -5.34 -45.75 -8.74
C ILE A 292 -5.81 -46.81 -7.75
N THR A 293 -7.09 -46.73 -7.37
CA THR A 293 -7.73 -47.64 -6.40
C THR A 293 -8.26 -48.93 -7.05
N SER A 294 -8.42 -48.94 -8.38
CA SER A 294 -8.84 -50.13 -9.12
C SER A 294 -7.70 -51.13 -9.31
N ALA A 295 -8.03 -52.43 -9.25
CA ALA A 295 -7.06 -53.49 -9.44
C ALA A 295 -6.53 -53.52 -10.88
N LEU A 296 -5.24 -53.21 -11.06
CA LEU A 296 -4.58 -53.27 -12.37
C LEU A 296 -3.95 -54.64 -12.62
N PRO A 297 -4.02 -55.19 -13.86
CA PRO A 297 -3.28 -56.38 -14.24
C PRO A 297 -1.76 -56.20 -14.03
N ASN A 298 -1.06 -57.28 -13.67
CA ASN A 298 0.40 -57.27 -13.60
C ASN A 298 0.96 -56.94 -15.00
N ASN A 299 1.88 -55.96 -15.08
CA ASN A 299 2.46 -55.43 -16.33
C ASN A 299 1.47 -54.73 -17.27
N ALA A 300 0.39 -54.15 -16.76
CA ALA A 300 -0.52 -53.33 -17.55
C ALA A 300 0.24 -52.21 -18.29
N GLN A 301 0.06 -52.12 -19.61
CA GLN A 301 0.52 -50.96 -20.38
C GLN A 301 -0.45 -49.79 -20.12
N LEU A 302 0.03 -48.81 -19.37
CA LEU A 302 -0.75 -47.65 -18.94
C LEU A 302 -0.49 -46.47 -19.87
N THR A 303 -1.56 -45.74 -20.20
CA THR A 303 -1.50 -44.44 -20.87
C THR A 303 -2.44 -43.48 -20.14
N LEU A 304 -1.97 -42.26 -19.92
CA LEU A 304 -2.81 -41.20 -19.35
C LEU A 304 -3.34 -40.33 -20.48
N ARG A 305 -4.65 -40.11 -20.50
CA ARG A 305 -5.31 -39.20 -21.43
C ARG A 305 -6.09 -38.15 -20.66
N GLN A 306 -6.05 -36.90 -21.10
CA GLN A 306 -6.86 -35.82 -20.53
C GLN A 306 -7.42 -34.95 -21.64
N GLN A 307 -8.68 -34.52 -21.52
CA GLN A 307 -9.24 -33.58 -22.49
C GLN A 307 -8.56 -32.20 -22.35
N ASP A 308 -8.04 -31.67 -23.45
CA ASP A 308 -7.32 -30.40 -23.49
C ASP A 308 -8.24 -29.29 -23.98
N ILE A 309 -8.87 -28.63 -23.02
CA ILE A 309 -9.77 -27.50 -23.27
C ILE A 309 -9.04 -26.35 -23.97
N SER A 310 -7.75 -26.16 -23.68
CA SER A 310 -6.99 -25.06 -24.27
C SER A 310 -6.80 -25.23 -25.77
N ARG A 311 -6.53 -26.46 -26.22
CA ARG A 311 -6.37 -26.79 -27.65
C ARG A 311 -7.68 -27.05 -28.40
N SER A 312 -8.76 -27.32 -27.70
CA SER A 312 -10.08 -27.60 -28.32
C SER A 312 -10.73 -26.32 -28.83
N THR A 313 -11.29 -26.31 -30.04
CA THR A 313 -12.04 -25.14 -30.55
C THR A 313 -13.32 -24.91 -29.76
N ASN A 314 -14.08 -25.99 -29.49
CA ASN A 314 -15.24 -25.95 -28.62
C ASN A 314 -14.82 -26.22 -27.17
N LYS A 315 -14.88 -25.19 -26.32
CA LYS A 315 -14.44 -25.30 -24.91
C LYS A 315 -15.47 -26.01 -24.01
N ALA A 316 -16.75 -26.07 -24.42
CA ALA A 316 -17.83 -26.71 -23.66
C ALA A 316 -17.92 -28.22 -23.92
N ILE A 317 -17.46 -28.67 -25.09
CA ILE A 317 -17.34 -30.07 -25.47
C ILE A 317 -15.93 -30.24 -26.06
N PRO A 318 -14.90 -30.44 -25.23
CA PRO A 318 -13.53 -30.51 -25.72
C PRO A 318 -13.32 -31.70 -26.66
N GLU A 319 -12.68 -31.45 -27.80
CA GLU A 319 -12.52 -32.39 -28.91
C GLU A 319 -11.08 -32.93 -29.01
N VAL A 320 -10.13 -32.23 -28.40
CA VAL A 320 -8.70 -32.57 -28.43
C VAL A 320 -8.29 -33.13 -27.07
N SER A 321 -7.55 -34.24 -27.07
CA SER A 321 -6.98 -34.81 -25.85
C SER A 321 -5.45 -34.74 -25.84
N SER A 322 -4.89 -34.49 -24.65
CA SER A 322 -3.48 -34.72 -24.34
C SER A 322 -3.26 -36.18 -23.94
N VAL A 323 -2.15 -36.75 -24.42
CA VAL A 323 -1.76 -38.15 -24.12
C VAL A 323 -0.33 -38.18 -23.55
N ILE A 324 -0.16 -38.85 -22.41
CA ILE A 324 1.15 -39.13 -21.80
C ILE A 324 1.36 -40.64 -21.78
N ALA A 325 2.43 -41.10 -22.44
CA ALA A 325 2.73 -42.51 -22.58
C ALA A 325 3.38 -43.09 -21.31
N GLY A 326 3.25 -44.39 -21.09
CA GLY A 326 3.75 -45.10 -19.91
C GLY A 326 5.24 -44.91 -19.59
N GLY A 327 6.09 -44.58 -20.58
CA GLY A 327 7.51 -44.30 -20.35
C GLY A 327 7.80 -42.90 -19.79
N GLN A 328 6.79 -42.04 -19.65
CA GLN A 328 6.95 -40.64 -19.24
C GLN A 328 6.47 -40.37 -17.80
N PHE A 329 5.91 -41.38 -17.14
CA PHE A 329 5.53 -41.34 -15.72
C PHE A 329 5.97 -42.65 -15.05
N THR A 330 6.07 -42.64 -13.73
CA THR A 330 6.36 -43.85 -12.96
C THR A 330 5.08 -44.42 -12.37
N SER A 331 4.89 -45.73 -12.49
CA SER A 331 3.81 -46.46 -11.84
C SER A 331 4.37 -47.44 -10.81
N GLN A 332 4.02 -47.26 -9.54
CA GLN A 332 4.48 -48.12 -8.45
C GLN A 332 3.29 -48.73 -7.70
N ARG A 333 3.22 -50.07 -7.71
CA ARG A 333 2.22 -50.80 -6.93
C ARG A 333 2.56 -50.72 -5.43
N GLN A 334 1.57 -50.40 -4.62
CA GLN A 334 1.67 -50.27 -3.17
C GLN A 334 1.28 -51.59 -2.48
N SER A 335 1.66 -51.74 -1.21
CA SER A 335 1.38 -52.96 -0.42
C SER A 335 -0.11 -53.18 -0.14
N ASP A 336 -0.92 -52.11 -0.19
CA ASP A 336 -2.38 -52.14 -0.05
C ASP A 336 -3.11 -52.55 -1.34
N GLY A 337 -2.38 -52.84 -2.42
CA GLY A 337 -2.92 -53.25 -3.71
C GLY A 337 -3.20 -52.10 -4.68
N THR A 338 -3.11 -50.84 -4.25
CA THR A 338 -3.26 -49.65 -5.09
C THR A 338 -2.02 -49.39 -5.96
N THR A 339 -2.12 -48.51 -6.95
CA THR A 339 -0.97 -48.11 -7.79
C THR A 339 -0.76 -46.60 -7.75
N ARG A 340 0.40 -46.15 -7.28
CA ARG A 340 0.79 -44.74 -7.31
C ARG A 340 1.36 -44.37 -8.68
N ILE A 341 0.87 -43.28 -9.23
CA ILE A 341 1.38 -42.64 -10.44
C ILE A 341 2.08 -41.34 -10.03
N THR A 342 3.32 -41.17 -10.49
CA THR A 342 4.08 -39.93 -10.30
C THR A 342 4.52 -39.39 -11.67
N LEU A 343 4.18 -38.14 -11.95
CA LEU A 343 4.63 -37.41 -13.14
C LEU A 343 5.72 -36.41 -12.75
N GLU A 344 6.93 -36.64 -13.24
CA GLU A 344 7.98 -35.65 -13.11
C GLU A 344 7.62 -34.43 -13.97
N SER A 345 7.36 -34.59 -15.27
CA SER A 345 6.87 -33.51 -16.12
C SER A 345 5.40 -33.71 -16.45
N ALA A 346 4.60 -32.66 -16.31
CA ALA A 346 3.22 -32.64 -16.78
C ALA A 346 3.12 -32.46 -18.31
N MET A 347 4.24 -32.30 -19.04
CA MET A 347 4.28 -32.25 -20.51
C MET A 347 5.18 -33.33 -21.11
N ASN A 348 4.88 -33.73 -22.36
CA ASN A 348 5.59 -34.80 -23.06
C ASN A 348 6.91 -34.35 -23.74
N VAL A 349 7.07 -33.06 -24.00
CA VAL A 349 8.25 -32.45 -24.64
C VAL A 349 9.15 -31.77 -23.61
N ARG A 350 10.38 -31.43 -24.01
CA ARG A 350 11.31 -30.61 -23.21
C ARG A 350 11.60 -29.23 -23.80
N ALA A 351 11.41 -29.08 -25.10
CA ALA A 351 11.51 -27.82 -25.84
C ALA A 351 10.57 -27.88 -27.05
N GLY A 352 10.31 -26.72 -27.67
CA GLY A 352 9.40 -26.56 -28.79
C GLY A 352 7.93 -26.49 -28.37
N ARG A 353 7.04 -26.90 -29.27
CA ARG A 353 5.59 -26.79 -29.04
C ARG A 353 5.09 -27.83 -28.07
N ILE A 354 4.44 -27.36 -27.00
CA ILE A 354 3.73 -28.23 -26.06
C ILE A 354 2.45 -28.69 -26.76
N LEU A 355 2.48 -29.92 -27.28
CA LEU A 355 1.28 -30.57 -27.78
C LEU A 355 0.57 -31.23 -26.59
N ASP A 356 1.16 -32.23 -25.97
CA ASP A 356 0.46 -32.98 -24.91
C ASP A 356 0.96 -32.57 -23.52
N SER A 357 0.01 -32.12 -22.71
CA SER A 357 0.24 -31.79 -21.31
C SER A 357 -0.98 -32.05 -20.44
N ILE A 358 -0.74 -32.39 -19.19
CA ILE A 358 -1.73 -32.60 -18.13
C ILE A 358 -1.88 -31.32 -17.32
N SER A 359 -3.13 -30.94 -17.08
CA SER A 359 -3.58 -29.87 -16.23
C SER A 359 -3.92 -30.42 -14.86
N SER A 360 -3.38 -29.82 -13.81
CA SER A 360 -3.65 -30.15 -12.41
C SER A 360 -5.06 -29.74 -11.95
N SER A 361 -5.81 -29.07 -12.83
CA SER A 361 -7.16 -28.57 -12.57
C SER A 361 -8.26 -29.44 -13.21
N LEU A 362 -7.91 -30.51 -13.93
CA LEU A 362 -8.82 -31.36 -14.69
C LEU A 362 -8.66 -32.84 -14.30
N PRO A 363 -9.69 -33.68 -14.52
CA PRO A 363 -9.61 -35.12 -14.27
C PRO A 363 -8.66 -35.79 -15.28
N VAL A 364 -8.18 -36.98 -14.96
CA VAL A 364 -7.29 -37.78 -15.82
C VAL A 364 -7.98 -39.09 -16.19
N THR A 365 -8.01 -39.43 -17.48
CA THR A 365 -8.51 -40.72 -17.96
C THR A 365 -7.36 -41.71 -18.05
N LEU A 366 -7.46 -42.80 -17.30
CA LEU A 366 -6.57 -43.94 -17.40
C LEU A 366 -7.03 -44.86 -18.53
N VAL A 367 -6.13 -45.15 -19.46
CA VAL A 367 -6.33 -46.11 -20.54
C VAL A 367 -5.43 -47.31 -20.28
N VAL A 368 -6.05 -48.48 -20.15
CA VAL A 368 -5.36 -49.77 -20.00
C VAL A 368 -5.69 -50.63 -21.21
N ASN A 369 -4.67 -51.17 -21.87
CA ASN A 369 -4.88 -51.97 -23.09
C ASN A 369 -5.82 -53.16 -22.82
N GLY A 370 -6.90 -53.28 -23.61
CA GLY A 370 -7.91 -54.33 -23.49
C GLY A 370 -8.93 -54.16 -22.35
N SER A 371 -8.92 -53.03 -21.63
CA SER A 371 -9.90 -52.70 -20.58
C SER A 371 -10.69 -51.43 -20.91
N GLN A 372 -11.79 -51.17 -20.17
CA GLN A 372 -12.52 -49.92 -20.28
C GLN A 372 -11.69 -48.75 -19.71
N GLU A 373 -11.87 -47.57 -20.30
CA GLU A 373 -11.25 -46.33 -19.84
C GLU A 373 -11.84 -45.95 -18.48
N THR A 374 -10.99 -45.56 -17.54
CA THR A 374 -11.40 -45.14 -16.20
C THR A 374 -11.08 -43.67 -16.01
N VAL A 375 -12.08 -42.84 -15.69
CA VAL A 375 -11.86 -41.42 -15.40
C VAL A 375 -11.57 -41.27 -13.93
N ILE A 376 -10.43 -40.68 -13.61
CA ILE A 376 -9.92 -40.48 -12.26
C ILE A 376 -9.99 -38.98 -11.98
N GLU A 377 -10.64 -38.60 -10.88
CA GLU A 377 -10.51 -37.27 -10.30
C GLU A 377 -9.44 -37.33 -9.21
N PRO A 378 -8.22 -36.80 -9.46
CA PRO A 378 -7.07 -37.03 -8.58
C PRO A 378 -7.30 -36.60 -7.14
N GLU A 379 -7.99 -35.48 -6.93
CA GLU A 379 -8.21 -34.89 -5.60
C GLU A 379 -9.57 -35.25 -4.97
N ALA A 380 -10.40 -36.08 -5.63
CA ALA A 380 -11.69 -36.45 -5.07
C ALA A 380 -11.53 -37.25 -3.77
N LEU A 381 -12.36 -36.94 -2.77
CA LEU A 381 -12.37 -37.64 -1.47
C LEU A 381 -13.11 -38.99 -1.53
N GLY A 382 -13.86 -39.24 -2.60
CA GLY A 382 -14.59 -40.49 -2.84
C GLY A 382 -15.07 -40.60 -4.29
N ASP A 383 -15.54 -41.80 -4.65
CA ASP A 383 -16.09 -42.07 -5.98
C ASP A 383 -17.43 -41.35 -6.20
N ASP A 384 -17.68 -40.88 -7.42
CA ASP A 384 -18.96 -40.27 -7.81
C ASP A 384 -19.43 -40.85 -9.15
N SER A 385 -20.31 -41.84 -9.08
CA SER A 385 -20.89 -42.49 -10.24
C SER A 385 -21.85 -41.59 -11.03
N ALA A 386 -22.41 -40.55 -10.41
CA ALA A 386 -23.26 -39.58 -11.08
C ALA A 386 -22.42 -38.55 -11.87
N ALA A 387 -21.25 -38.18 -11.35
CA ALA A 387 -20.29 -37.34 -12.06
C ALA A 387 -19.41 -38.11 -13.07
N GLY A 388 -19.34 -39.44 -12.96
CA GLY A 388 -18.70 -40.32 -13.92
C GLY A 388 -17.18 -40.49 -13.71
N TYR A 389 -16.69 -40.37 -12.47
CA TYR A 389 -15.28 -40.55 -12.12
C TYR A 389 -15.08 -41.41 -10.85
N VAL A 390 -13.86 -41.93 -10.68
CA VAL A 390 -13.37 -42.59 -9.45
C VAL A 390 -12.33 -41.73 -8.74
N THR A 391 -12.12 -41.94 -7.45
CA THR A 391 -11.15 -41.20 -6.63
C THR A 391 -9.69 -41.54 -6.99
N GLY A 392 -8.85 -40.50 -7.02
CA GLY A 392 -7.40 -40.64 -7.14
C GLY A 392 -6.59 -40.48 -5.85
N LEU A 393 -7.21 -40.15 -4.71
CA LEU A 393 -6.53 -40.01 -3.39
C LEU A 393 -5.19 -39.24 -3.42
N ALA A 394 -5.09 -38.15 -4.20
CA ALA A 394 -3.85 -37.37 -4.32
C ALA A 394 -3.52 -36.56 -3.06
N ALA A 395 -4.52 -36.22 -2.24
CA ALA A 395 -4.36 -35.50 -0.97
C ALA A 395 -3.53 -34.21 -1.09
N GLY A 396 -3.78 -33.41 -2.12
CA GLY A 396 -3.08 -32.15 -2.40
C GLY A 396 -1.78 -32.29 -3.19
N ARG A 397 -1.40 -33.50 -3.63
CA ARG A 397 -0.21 -33.73 -4.46
C ARG A 397 -0.46 -33.59 -5.97
N PHE A 398 -1.71 -33.46 -6.39
CA PHE A 398 -2.04 -33.23 -7.80
C PHE A 398 -2.42 -31.77 -8.05
N SER A 399 -3.26 -31.20 -7.19
CA SER A 399 -3.68 -29.81 -7.26
C SER A 399 -2.82 -28.93 -6.34
N PRO A 400 -2.04 -27.97 -6.87
CA PRO A 400 -1.31 -27.00 -6.04
C PRO A 400 -2.20 -25.92 -5.40
N LEU A 401 -3.52 -25.99 -5.54
CA LEU A 401 -4.43 -24.99 -4.98
C LEU A 401 -4.36 -24.97 -3.46
N ARG A 402 -3.99 -23.81 -2.90
CA ARG A 402 -4.04 -23.58 -1.45
C ARG A 402 -5.39 -23.00 -1.04
N TRP A 403 -5.81 -21.95 -1.74
CA TRP A 403 -7.12 -21.32 -1.58
C TRP A 403 -7.41 -20.37 -2.75
N TYR A 404 -8.66 -19.96 -2.90
CA TYR A 404 -9.05 -18.84 -3.76
C TYR A 404 -10.10 -17.97 -3.06
N SER A 405 -10.29 -16.73 -3.50
CA SER A 405 -11.36 -15.85 -3.01
C SER A 405 -12.09 -15.20 -4.18
N VAL A 406 -13.42 -15.11 -4.08
CA VAL A 406 -14.31 -14.58 -5.12
C VAL A 406 -14.84 -13.21 -4.70
N MET A 407 -14.55 -12.19 -5.50
CA MET A 407 -15.04 -10.82 -5.35
C MET A 407 -16.16 -10.58 -6.37
N ASN A 408 -17.40 -10.77 -5.92
CA ASN A 408 -18.60 -10.57 -6.74
C ASN A 408 -18.81 -9.08 -7.09
N GLY A 409 -19.09 -8.76 -8.35
CA GLY A 409 -19.29 -7.38 -8.79
C GLY A 409 -18.00 -6.58 -8.98
N LEU A 410 -16.82 -7.22 -8.91
CA LEU A 410 -15.52 -6.63 -9.22
C LEU A 410 -14.99 -7.17 -10.56
N ARG A 411 -14.47 -6.28 -11.39
CA ARG A 411 -13.83 -6.54 -12.68
C ARG A 411 -12.37 -6.10 -12.63
N ALA A 412 -11.46 -7.03 -12.32
CA ALA A 412 -10.03 -6.78 -12.40
C ALA A 412 -9.61 -6.47 -13.85
N GLU A 413 -8.84 -5.39 -14.01
CA GLU A 413 -8.19 -5.01 -15.27
C GLU A 413 -6.67 -5.24 -15.21
N THR A 414 -6.15 -5.54 -14.02
CA THR A 414 -4.72 -5.73 -13.74
C THR A 414 -4.47 -7.02 -12.96
N GLY A 415 -3.21 -7.49 -12.99
CA GLY A 415 -2.76 -8.60 -12.16
C GLY A 415 -2.62 -8.18 -10.69
N PRO A 416 -2.44 -9.15 -9.77
CA PRO A 416 -2.21 -8.86 -8.38
C PRO A 416 -0.86 -8.16 -8.17
N VAL A 417 -0.74 -7.36 -7.12
CA VAL A 417 0.52 -6.72 -6.71
C VAL A 417 0.85 -7.11 -5.29
N LEU A 418 2.08 -7.54 -5.05
CA LEU A 418 2.56 -7.90 -3.73
C LEU A 418 3.40 -6.76 -3.12
N ALA A 419 3.09 -6.38 -1.88
CA ALA A 419 3.90 -5.44 -1.09
C ALA A 419 4.09 -5.98 0.33
N GLY A 420 5.32 -6.30 0.70
CA GLY A 420 5.63 -6.90 2.00
C GLY A 420 4.85 -8.20 2.21
N GLN A 421 3.91 -8.19 3.18
CA GLN A 421 3.08 -9.34 3.48
C GLN A 421 1.72 -9.32 2.78
N THR A 422 1.36 -8.25 2.06
CA THR A 422 -0.01 -8.01 1.57
C THR A 422 -0.08 -8.12 0.04
N VAL A 423 -1.11 -8.81 -0.45
CA VAL A 423 -1.45 -8.93 -1.87
C VAL A 423 -2.63 -8.00 -2.18
N TYR A 424 -2.46 -7.12 -3.16
CA TYR A 424 -3.46 -6.16 -3.59
C TYR A 424 -4.08 -6.57 -4.93
N VAL A 425 -5.39 -6.42 -5.04
CA VAL A 425 -6.16 -6.62 -6.27
C VAL A 425 -7.10 -5.43 -6.44
N GLY A 426 -7.27 -4.94 -7.66
CA GLY A 426 -8.11 -3.78 -7.94
C GLY A 426 -8.78 -3.87 -9.30
N GLY A 427 -9.92 -3.21 -9.43
CA GLY A 427 -10.68 -3.20 -10.67
C GLY A 427 -11.87 -2.25 -10.65
N ALA A 428 -12.65 -2.25 -11.72
CA ALA A 428 -13.96 -1.57 -11.77
C ALA A 428 -15.00 -2.42 -11.02
N SER A 429 -15.82 -1.81 -10.16
CA SER A 429 -16.82 -2.51 -9.37
C SER A 429 -18.15 -1.79 -9.36
N VAL A 430 -19.23 -2.56 -9.49
CA VAL A 430 -20.60 -2.05 -9.33
C VAL A 430 -21.04 -1.95 -7.86
N LEU A 431 -20.26 -2.51 -6.91
CA LEU A 431 -20.65 -2.54 -5.50
C LEU A 431 -20.73 -1.14 -4.86
N PRO A 432 -19.76 -0.22 -5.05
CA PRO A 432 -19.84 1.10 -4.45
C PRO A 432 -21.04 1.91 -4.97
N GLY A 433 -21.30 1.86 -6.28
CA GLY A 433 -22.48 2.47 -6.89
C GLY A 433 -23.79 1.89 -6.33
N LEU A 434 -23.89 0.56 -6.21
CA LEU A 434 -25.05 -0.11 -5.64
C LEU A 434 -25.31 0.31 -4.18
N LEU A 435 -24.26 0.44 -3.38
CA LEU A 435 -24.36 0.82 -1.97
C LEU A 435 -24.66 2.31 -1.74
N THR A 436 -24.35 3.17 -2.72
CA THR A 436 -24.53 4.62 -2.62
C THR A 436 -25.81 5.12 -3.28
N ALA A 437 -26.21 4.52 -4.41
CA ALA A 437 -27.34 4.94 -5.24
C ALA A 437 -28.44 3.86 -5.38
N GLY A 438 -28.26 2.66 -4.81
CA GLY A 438 -29.20 1.55 -4.97
C GLY A 438 -29.13 0.91 -6.37
N PHE A 439 -30.11 0.04 -6.67
CA PHE A 439 -30.23 -0.59 -7.98
C PHE A 439 -30.74 0.43 -9.02
N SER A 440 -29.81 1.15 -9.65
CA SER A 440 -30.08 1.99 -10.82
C SER A 440 -29.55 1.31 -12.08
N PHE A 441 -30.25 1.46 -13.21
CA PHE A 441 -29.84 0.89 -14.50
C PHE A 441 -29.52 2.03 -15.48
N PRO A 442 -28.34 2.02 -16.14
CA PRO A 442 -27.25 1.06 -16.01
C PRO A 442 -26.56 1.13 -14.64
N LEU A 443 -25.97 0.00 -14.20
CA LEU A 443 -25.22 -0.06 -12.94
C LEU A 443 -23.99 0.86 -13.03
N VAL A 444 -23.76 1.66 -11.98
CA VAL A 444 -22.63 2.58 -11.88
C VAL A 444 -21.40 1.83 -11.38
N GLU A 445 -20.30 1.88 -12.14
CA GLU A 445 -19.00 1.32 -11.76
C GLU A 445 -18.10 2.37 -11.09
N ASN A 446 -17.41 1.96 -10.01
CA ASN A 446 -16.36 2.70 -9.33
C ASN A 446 -15.13 1.82 -9.16
N GLY A 447 -13.93 2.40 -9.11
CA GLY A 447 -12.73 1.67 -8.74
C GLY A 447 -12.86 1.10 -7.33
N LEU A 448 -12.45 -0.15 -7.12
CA LEU A 448 -12.47 -0.80 -5.81
C LEU A 448 -11.20 -1.62 -5.60
N LEU A 449 -10.64 -1.51 -4.39
CA LEU A 449 -9.42 -2.18 -3.98
C LEU A 449 -9.72 -3.26 -2.94
N PHE A 450 -9.04 -4.38 -3.07
CA PHE A 450 -8.97 -5.42 -2.05
C PHE A 450 -7.52 -5.70 -1.69
N ALA A 451 -7.30 -6.03 -0.42
CA ALA A 451 -6.00 -6.44 0.08
C ALA A 451 -6.14 -7.69 0.92
N PHE A 452 -5.26 -8.66 0.70
CA PHE A 452 -5.24 -9.96 1.36
C PHE A 452 -3.89 -10.18 2.04
N ASP A 453 -3.88 -10.95 3.12
CA ASP A 453 -2.65 -11.50 3.66
C ASP A 453 -2.08 -12.51 2.65
N GLY A 454 -0.80 -12.35 2.33
CA GLY A 454 -0.09 -13.31 1.50
C GLY A 454 0.29 -14.60 2.24
N ALA A 455 -0.06 -14.76 3.51
CA ALA A 455 0.17 -15.98 4.30
C ALA A 455 -1.10 -16.38 5.07
N VAL A 456 -2.09 -16.94 4.36
CA VAL A 456 -3.29 -17.52 4.97
C VAL A 456 -2.97 -18.93 5.47
N ALA A 457 -3.32 -19.23 6.72
CA ALA A 457 -3.12 -20.56 7.31
C ALA A 457 -4.06 -21.58 6.66
N SER A 458 -3.59 -22.83 6.47
CA SER A 458 -4.39 -23.90 5.86
C SER A 458 -5.61 -24.31 6.70
N ASN A 459 -5.64 -23.95 7.98
CA ASN A 459 -6.72 -24.22 8.92
C ASN A 459 -7.51 -22.95 9.30
N ASP A 460 -7.42 -21.88 8.50
CA ASP A 460 -8.18 -20.65 8.74
C ASP A 460 -9.70 -20.97 8.75
N ARG A 461 -10.41 -20.46 9.76
CA ARG A 461 -11.85 -20.72 9.97
C ARG A 461 -12.76 -20.22 8.84
N PHE A 462 -12.25 -19.35 7.96
CA PHE A 462 -12.98 -18.83 6.81
C PHE A 462 -12.71 -19.59 5.50
N LEU A 463 -11.81 -20.59 5.52
CA LEU A 463 -11.66 -21.51 4.41
C LEU A 463 -12.84 -22.48 4.39
N ARG A 464 -13.55 -22.52 3.26
CA ARG A 464 -14.73 -23.37 3.05
C ARG A 464 -14.49 -24.32 1.90
N SER A 465 -14.86 -25.57 2.09
CA SER A 465 -14.94 -26.54 0.99
C SER A 465 -16.33 -26.49 0.33
N ALA A 466 -16.48 -27.19 -0.80
CA ALA A 466 -17.80 -27.34 -1.42
C ALA A 466 -18.82 -28.07 -0.54
N GLU A 467 -18.38 -28.85 0.45
CA GLU A 467 -19.24 -29.62 1.36
C GLU A 467 -20.03 -28.70 2.30
N ASP A 468 -19.45 -27.57 2.70
CA ASP A 468 -20.11 -26.58 3.55
C ASP A 468 -21.03 -25.63 2.76
N SER A 469 -21.04 -25.68 1.43
CA SER A 469 -21.75 -24.71 0.60
C SER A 469 -23.26 -24.95 0.54
N SER A 470 -24.03 -23.86 0.60
CA SER A 470 -25.49 -23.82 0.31
C SER A 470 -25.80 -23.77 -1.19
N PHE A 471 -24.78 -23.83 -2.04
CA PHE A 471 -24.93 -23.80 -3.49
C PHE A 471 -25.82 -24.97 -3.94
N PRO A 472 -26.79 -24.79 -4.86
CA PRO A 472 -27.76 -25.85 -5.16
C PRO A 472 -27.10 -27.17 -5.58
N ALA A 473 -27.55 -28.29 -5.01
CA ALA A 473 -27.02 -29.64 -5.29
C ALA A 473 -27.18 -30.08 -6.76
N THR A 474 -28.01 -29.37 -7.55
CA THR A 474 -28.19 -29.58 -8.99
C THR A 474 -26.92 -29.28 -9.80
N TYR A 475 -25.97 -28.52 -9.24
CA TYR A 475 -24.70 -28.22 -9.91
C TYR A 475 -23.57 -29.08 -9.35
N PRO A 476 -22.72 -29.68 -10.22
CA PRO A 476 -21.58 -30.48 -9.75
C PRO A 476 -20.61 -29.65 -8.89
N ARG A 477 -20.04 -30.28 -7.86
CA ARG A 477 -19.19 -29.64 -6.84
C ARG A 477 -17.76 -30.21 -6.87
N LYS A 478 -16.78 -29.46 -6.36
CA LYS A 478 -15.40 -29.92 -6.17
C LYS A 478 -15.04 -29.85 -4.68
N PRO A 479 -15.24 -30.95 -3.90
CA PRO A 479 -15.04 -30.95 -2.45
C PRO A 479 -13.64 -30.53 -2.00
N TRP A 480 -12.62 -30.80 -2.82
CA TRP A 480 -11.23 -30.46 -2.55
C TRP A 480 -10.88 -28.98 -2.78
N MET A 481 -11.78 -28.19 -3.38
CA MET A 481 -11.57 -26.75 -3.58
C MET A 481 -11.89 -25.97 -2.31
N THR A 482 -10.92 -25.19 -1.84
CA THR A 482 -11.03 -24.35 -0.65
C THR A 482 -11.17 -22.88 -1.03
N GLN A 483 -12.31 -22.28 -0.68
CA GLN A 483 -12.56 -20.86 -0.87
C GLN A 483 -12.39 -20.09 0.45
N LEU A 484 -11.62 -19.01 0.44
CA LEU A 484 -11.59 -18.02 1.50
C LEU A 484 -12.84 -17.13 1.40
N SER A 485 -13.78 -17.35 2.33
CA SER A 485 -15.04 -16.62 2.44
C SER A 485 -14.84 -15.22 3.03
N ALA A 486 -15.56 -14.23 2.50
CA ALA A 486 -15.50 -12.87 3.03
C ALA A 486 -16.33 -12.72 4.31
N LEU A 487 -17.40 -13.50 4.50
CA LEU A 487 -18.22 -13.48 5.71
C LEU A 487 -18.31 -14.84 6.41
N ASN A 488 -18.54 -14.78 7.73
CA ASN A 488 -18.71 -15.93 8.61
C ASN A 488 -20.08 -16.61 8.37
N PRO A 489 -20.11 -17.95 8.20
CA PRO A 489 -21.33 -18.70 7.90
C PRO A 489 -22.35 -18.82 9.05
N THR A 490 -22.05 -18.44 10.30
CA THR A 490 -22.94 -18.67 11.45
C THR A 490 -23.97 -17.56 11.70
N GLY A 491 -24.08 -16.57 10.82
CA GLY A 491 -25.07 -15.48 10.89
C GLY A 491 -24.60 -14.22 11.61
N ALA A 492 -23.38 -14.21 12.16
CA ALA A 492 -22.73 -12.99 12.64
C ALA A 492 -21.98 -12.29 11.48
N LEU A 493 -22.05 -10.95 11.41
CA LEU A 493 -21.30 -10.12 10.45
C LEU A 493 -19.81 -10.07 10.81
N GLU A 494 -19.13 -11.22 10.79
CA GLU A 494 -17.68 -11.34 10.96
C GLU A 494 -17.02 -11.67 9.62
N GLN A 495 -15.85 -11.09 9.32
CA GLN A 495 -15.07 -11.34 8.10
C GLN A 495 -13.71 -11.96 8.42
N ALA A 496 -13.11 -12.64 7.43
CA ALA A 496 -11.77 -13.20 7.49
C ALA A 496 -10.70 -12.13 7.79
N GLU A 497 -9.89 -12.37 8.82
CA GLU A 497 -8.74 -11.51 9.17
C GLU A 497 -7.67 -11.47 8.07
N ALA A 498 -7.65 -12.52 7.23
CA ALA A 498 -6.86 -12.59 6.02
C ALA A 498 -7.24 -11.50 4.99
N ILE A 499 -8.45 -10.93 5.05
CA ILE A 499 -8.84 -9.79 4.21
C ILE A 499 -8.49 -8.51 4.97
N ARG A 500 -7.41 -7.86 4.53
CA ARG A 500 -6.85 -6.66 5.16
C ARG A 500 -7.57 -5.38 4.74
N TRP A 501 -8.13 -5.34 3.53
CA TRP A 501 -8.86 -4.19 2.99
C TRP A 501 -9.98 -4.67 2.07
N PRO A 502 -11.24 -4.21 2.25
CA PRO A 502 -11.78 -3.44 3.39
C PRO A 502 -11.62 -4.16 4.72
N GLN A 503 -11.13 -3.42 5.73
CA GLN A 503 -11.03 -3.93 7.09
C GLN A 503 -12.37 -3.78 7.78
N THR A 504 -12.87 -4.88 8.31
CA THR A 504 -14.24 -5.02 8.83
C THR A 504 -14.27 -5.57 10.24
N GLN A 505 -13.10 -5.66 10.89
CA GLN A 505 -13.01 -5.98 12.30
C GLN A 505 -13.82 -4.98 13.13
N GLY A 506 -14.68 -5.49 14.02
CA GLY A 506 -15.52 -4.68 14.90
C GLY A 506 -16.81 -4.15 14.27
N ILE A 507 -17.16 -4.58 13.05
CA ILE A 507 -18.46 -4.28 12.44
C ILE A 507 -19.60 -4.89 13.27
N GLN A 508 -20.67 -4.11 13.47
CA GLN A 508 -21.88 -4.57 14.17
C GLN A 508 -23.13 -4.49 13.30
N SER A 509 -23.07 -3.79 12.16
CA SER A 509 -24.19 -3.60 11.25
C SER A 509 -23.78 -3.64 9.78
N PHE A 510 -24.76 -3.89 8.89
CA PHE A 510 -24.54 -3.79 7.45
C PHE A 510 -24.12 -2.37 7.02
N ASP A 511 -24.56 -1.35 7.74
CA ASP A 511 -24.18 0.04 7.49
C ASP A 511 -22.67 0.24 7.75
N ASP A 512 -22.10 -0.40 8.76
CA ASP A 512 -20.64 -0.35 8.99
C ASP A 512 -19.90 -1.07 7.84
N LEU A 513 -20.42 -2.22 7.37
CA LEU A 513 -19.84 -2.95 6.23
C LEU A 513 -19.84 -2.11 4.97
N ARG A 514 -20.95 -1.41 4.72
CA ARG A 514 -21.06 -0.43 3.64
C ARG A 514 -19.99 0.65 3.76
N VAL A 515 -19.82 1.25 4.93
CA VAL A 515 -18.80 2.29 5.14
C VAL A 515 -17.40 1.74 4.84
N ARG A 516 -17.05 0.56 5.37
CA ARG A 516 -15.74 -0.07 5.13
C ARG A 516 -15.49 -0.38 3.66
N LEU A 517 -16.49 -0.87 2.94
CA LEU A 517 -16.36 -1.11 1.50
C LEU A 517 -16.17 0.20 0.72
N LEU A 518 -16.89 1.26 1.09
CA LEU A 518 -16.76 2.57 0.44
C LEU A 518 -15.42 3.26 0.75
N GLN A 519 -14.77 2.97 1.88
CA GLN A 519 -13.39 3.39 2.16
C GLN A 519 -12.37 2.75 1.22
N ALA A 520 -12.70 1.59 0.65
CA ALA A 520 -11.86 0.90 -0.34
C ALA A 520 -12.16 1.33 -1.79
N ALA A 521 -13.21 2.15 -1.99
CA ALA A 521 -13.61 2.63 -3.30
C ALA A 521 -12.79 3.86 -3.71
N LEU A 522 -12.46 3.93 -4.99
CA LEU A 522 -11.90 5.12 -5.62
C LEU A 522 -13.01 6.07 -6.05
N PRO A 523 -12.75 7.37 -6.06
CA PRO A 523 -13.67 8.35 -6.63
C PRO A 523 -13.76 8.29 -8.15
N ASP A 524 -12.91 7.49 -8.82
CA ASP A 524 -12.96 7.24 -10.26
C ASP A 524 -13.68 5.90 -10.58
N THR A 525 -13.89 5.63 -11.86
CA THR A 525 -14.66 4.50 -12.40
C THR A 525 -13.92 3.16 -12.40
N ASN A 526 -12.58 3.16 -12.51
CA ASN A 526 -11.80 1.94 -12.62
C ASN A 526 -10.41 2.02 -11.96
N VAL A 527 -9.72 0.87 -11.94
CA VAL A 527 -8.31 0.70 -11.58
C VAL A 527 -7.59 0.11 -12.78
N VAL A 528 -6.66 0.87 -13.36
CA VAL A 528 -5.90 0.51 -14.58
C VAL A 528 -4.48 0.04 -14.27
N GLY A 529 -3.97 0.37 -13.08
CA GLY A 529 -2.62 0.00 -12.66
C GLY A 529 -2.48 0.02 -11.15
N LEU A 530 -1.68 -0.92 -10.64
CA LEU A 530 -1.30 -1.00 -9.24
C LEU A 530 0.23 -1.06 -9.18
N ALA A 531 0.80 -0.31 -8.25
CA ALA A 531 2.22 -0.37 -7.92
C ALA A 531 2.36 -0.20 -6.42
N ALA A 532 3.17 -1.03 -5.78
CA ALA A 532 3.35 -0.95 -4.34
C ALA A 532 4.82 -0.92 -3.96
N GLY A 533 5.12 -0.20 -2.88
CA GLY A 533 6.42 -0.15 -2.24
C GLY A 533 6.28 -0.27 -0.72
N ASN A 534 7.36 -0.01 0.01
CA ASN A 534 7.32 -0.05 1.47
C ASN A 534 6.39 1.05 2.01
N GLY A 535 5.19 0.66 2.45
CA GLY A 535 4.21 1.54 3.08
C GLY A 535 3.40 2.44 2.14
N THR A 536 3.54 2.28 0.81
CA THR A 536 2.75 3.05 -0.17
C THR A 536 2.21 2.13 -1.26
N LEU A 537 0.93 2.31 -1.61
CA LEU A 537 0.27 1.71 -2.77
C LEU A 537 -0.14 2.83 -3.73
N GLY A 538 0.49 2.90 -4.90
CA GLY A 538 0.06 3.73 -6.02
C GLY A 538 -0.98 2.99 -6.86
N VAL A 539 -2.05 3.70 -7.22
CA VAL A 539 -3.17 3.19 -7.99
C VAL A 539 -3.48 4.18 -9.10
N THR A 540 -3.28 3.76 -10.35
CA THR A 540 -3.65 4.58 -11.51
C THR A 540 -5.05 4.19 -11.98
N SER A 541 -5.88 5.18 -12.23
CA SER A 541 -7.17 5.04 -12.89
C SER A 541 -7.14 5.75 -14.25
N THR A 542 -8.27 5.72 -14.97
CA THR A 542 -8.38 6.42 -16.26
C THR A 542 -8.21 7.94 -16.13
N ASN A 543 -8.70 8.53 -15.03
CA ASN A 543 -8.72 9.99 -14.83
C ASN A 543 -7.76 10.49 -13.75
N GLY A 544 -6.95 9.62 -13.12
CA GLY A 544 -6.09 10.04 -12.01
C GLY A 544 -5.08 9.03 -11.50
N LEU A 545 -4.24 9.50 -10.59
CA LEU A 545 -3.34 8.70 -9.77
C LEU A 545 -3.74 8.88 -8.31
N PHE A 546 -4.02 7.78 -7.62
CA PHE A 546 -4.28 7.73 -6.19
C PHE A 546 -3.09 7.09 -5.50
N ALA A 547 -2.67 7.61 -4.36
CA ALA A 547 -1.64 7.01 -3.54
C ALA A 547 -2.20 6.77 -2.15
N PHE A 548 -2.12 5.54 -1.70
CA PHE A 548 -2.50 5.14 -0.36
C PHE A 548 -1.25 4.93 0.46
N ARG A 549 -1.26 5.50 1.66
CA ARG A 549 -0.27 5.23 2.69
C ARG A 549 -0.99 4.60 3.88
N ARG A 550 -0.25 3.88 4.71
CA ARG A 550 -0.77 3.44 5.99
C ARG A 550 -1.16 4.68 6.80
N ALA A 551 -2.40 4.73 7.26
CA ALA A 551 -2.85 5.80 8.15
C ALA A 551 -2.29 5.55 9.55
N ASP A 552 -1.27 6.32 9.93
CA ASP A 552 -0.75 6.36 11.29
C ASP A 552 -1.18 7.67 11.95
N PHE A 553 -1.67 7.57 13.19
CA PHE A 553 -2.18 8.69 13.96
C PHE A 553 -1.28 8.98 15.14
N THR A 554 -0.66 10.14 15.18
CA THR A 554 0.00 10.66 16.38
C THR A 554 -1.06 11.36 17.23
N VAL A 555 -1.31 10.88 18.44
CA VAL A 555 -2.35 11.40 19.35
C VAL A 555 -1.71 11.90 20.64
N ALA A 556 -2.11 13.08 21.09
CA ALA A 556 -1.83 13.58 22.43
C ALA A 556 -3.10 13.55 23.27
N ASP A 557 -3.02 12.87 24.41
CA ASP A 557 -4.11 12.73 25.37
C ASP A 557 -3.58 12.84 26.81
N ARG A 558 -4.43 12.59 27.82
CA ARG A 558 -4.13 12.88 29.23
C ARG A 558 -2.79 12.27 29.70
N GLY A 559 -1.74 13.08 29.71
CA GLY A 559 -0.37 12.71 30.13
C GLY A 559 0.36 11.75 29.19
N ARG A 560 -0.04 11.66 27.92
CA ARG A 560 0.54 10.70 26.96
C ARG A 560 0.65 11.28 25.56
N VAL A 561 1.68 10.84 24.86
CA VAL A 561 1.76 10.93 23.41
C VAL A 561 1.99 9.52 22.87
N GLY A 562 1.29 9.14 21.81
CA GLY A 562 1.48 7.86 21.16
C GLY A 562 1.15 7.91 19.68
N ARG A 563 1.72 6.96 18.94
CA ARG A 563 1.44 6.76 17.52
C ARG A 563 0.72 5.42 17.35
N PHE A 564 -0.44 5.47 16.71
CA PHE A 564 -1.33 4.34 16.52
C PHE A 564 -1.49 4.06 15.03
N ASP A 565 -1.54 2.80 14.64
CA ASP A 565 -1.93 2.46 13.28
C ASP A 565 -3.46 2.62 13.08
N GLY A 566 -3.90 2.50 11.83
CA GLY A 566 -5.32 2.59 11.47
C GLY A 566 -6.25 1.54 12.13
N VAL A 567 -5.70 0.57 12.86
CA VAL A 567 -6.46 -0.45 13.62
C VAL A 567 -6.47 -0.16 15.12
N GLY A 568 -5.75 0.87 15.56
CA GLY A 568 -5.61 1.23 16.97
C GLY A 568 -4.48 0.48 17.69
N ASN A 569 -3.60 -0.22 16.97
CA ASN A 569 -2.43 -0.81 17.60
C ASN A 569 -1.38 0.28 17.86
N PRO A 570 -0.78 0.33 19.06
CA PRO A 570 0.31 1.25 19.33
C PRO A 570 1.56 0.82 18.54
N LEU A 571 2.04 1.70 17.65
CA LEU A 571 3.39 1.58 17.09
C LEU A 571 4.42 1.92 18.16
N TRP A 572 4.13 2.97 18.93
CA TRP A 572 4.79 3.31 20.19
C TRP A 572 3.85 4.21 21.00
N ALA A 573 4.00 4.22 22.32
CA ALA A 573 3.32 5.17 23.18
C ALA A 573 4.19 5.45 24.39
N THR A 574 4.24 6.70 24.83
CA THR A 574 5.01 7.08 26.00
C THR A 574 4.24 7.99 26.95
N LEU A 575 4.46 7.76 28.24
CA LEU A 575 3.99 8.59 29.35
C LEU A 575 5.10 9.50 29.88
N THR A 576 6.35 9.21 29.54
CA THR A 576 7.53 9.89 30.06
C THR A 576 8.55 10.13 28.95
N THR A 577 9.45 11.07 29.14
CA THR A 577 10.59 11.29 28.25
C THR A 577 11.88 11.02 29.00
N LEU A 578 12.87 10.49 28.29
CA LEU A 578 14.19 10.16 28.85
C LEU A 578 15.20 11.24 28.46
N ASN A 579 15.62 12.04 29.43
CA ASN A 579 16.69 13.01 29.24
C ASN A 579 18.05 12.38 29.50
N THR A 580 18.88 12.30 28.46
CA THR A 580 20.20 11.63 28.48
C THR A 580 21.38 12.60 28.30
N GLY A 581 21.13 13.91 28.27
CA GLY A 581 22.16 14.92 27.96
C GLY A 581 22.56 14.95 26.48
N SER A 582 23.34 15.96 26.07
CA SER A 582 23.53 16.31 24.66
C SER A 582 24.46 15.39 23.85
N GLN A 583 25.00 14.29 24.39
CA GLN A 583 26.00 13.45 23.71
C GLN A 583 26.03 11.95 24.07
N GLN A 584 25.05 11.38 24.80
CA GLN A 584 25.17 9.98 25.25
C GLN A 584 24.51 8.96 24.28
N PRO A 585 25.11 7.78 24.03
CA PRO A 585 24.48 6.69 23.25
C PRO A 585 23.25 6.08 23.93
N ILE A 586 22.45 5.35 23.15
CA ILE A 586 21.27 4.59 23.60
C ILE A 586 21.75 3.47 24.56
N GLY A 587 21.45 3.55 25.86
CA GLY A 587 21.76 2.50 26.84
C GLY A 587 22.16 2.95 28.27
N ASN A 588 22.41 4.23 28.52
CA ASN A 588 22.80 4.75 29.85
C ASN A 588 21.63 5.34 30.64
N ALA A 589 21.76 5.38 31.97
CA ALA A 589 20.77 5.91 32.92
C ALA A 589 20.39 7.37 32.58
N GLY A 590 19.20 7.56 32.01
CA GLY A 590 18.60 8.87 31.75
C GLY A 590 17.69 9.30 32.88
N ARG A 591 17.50 10.62 33.06
CA ARG A 591 16.47 11.14 33.96
C ARG A 591 15.12 11.03 33.27
N GLU A 592 14.24 10.22 33.85
CA GLU A 592 12.85 10.15 33.43
C GLU A 592 12.10 11.44 33.81
N VAL A 593 11.35 12.00 32.86
CA VAL A 593 10.49 13.17 33.05
C VAL A 593 9.08 12.84 32.57
N PRO A 594 8.10 12.68 33.47
CA PRO A 594 6.72 12.38 33.08
C PRO A 594 6.11 13.50 32.22
N LEU A 595 5.34 13.15 31.20
CA LEU A 595 4.48 14.08 30.47
C LEU A 595 3.29 14.46 31.37
N SER A 596 3.03 15.75 31.52
CA SER A 596 2.01 16.23 32.45
C SER A 596 0.72 16.68 31.75
N ASP A 597 0.83 17.47 30.68
CA ASP A 597 -0.32 17.94 29.88
C ASP A 597 0.15 18.22 28.44
N PRO A 598 0.45 17.18 27.63
CA PRO A 598 0.86 17.37 26.25
C PRO A 598 -0.31 17.88 25.40
N TRP A 599 -0.20 19.10 24.87
CA TRP A 599 -1.30 19.76 24.15
C TRP A 599 -1.24 19.59 22.63
N ARG A 600 -0.01 19.44 22.10
CA ARG A 600 0.29 19.25 20.68
C ARG A 600 1.46 18.29 20.52
N ALA A 601 1.43 17.48 19.47
CA ALA A 601 2.47 16.50 19.18
C ALA A 601 2.64 16.30 17.66
N TYR A 602 3.56 17.04 17.04
CA TYR A 602 3.76 17.00 15.59
C TYR A 602 4.83 15.97 15.22
N PRO A 603 4.51 14.96 14.40
CA PRO A 603 5.52 14.11 13.80
C PRO A 603 6.38 14.92 12.82
N LEU A 604 7.68 14.63 12.76
CA LEU A 604 8.66 15.27 11.89
C LEU A 604 9.24 14.24 10.91
N GLY A 605 9.72 14.72 9.75
CA GLY A 605 10.21 13.86 8.67
C GLY A 605 11.45 13.02 8.98
N ASP A 606 12.11 13.25 10.11
CA ASP A 606 13.24 12.46 10.61
C ASP A 606 12.83 11.35 11.60
N GLY A 607 11.52 11.12 11.78
CA GLY A 607 10.97 10.12 12.70
C GLY A 607 10.89 10.58 14.16
N SER A 608 11.27 11.83 14.45
CA SER A 608 11.06 12.43 15.77
C SER A 608 9.67 13.07 15.90
N THR A 609 9.22 13.31 17.14
CA THR A 609 7.96 13.97 17.45
C THR A 609 8.24 15.22 18.30
N LEU A 610 7.70 16.36 17.88
CA LEU A 610 7.78 17.63 18.59
C LEU A 610 6.53 17.83 19.44
N VAL A 611 6.71 17.92 20.76
CA VAL A 611 5.63 17.95 21.75
C VAL A 611 5.64 19.26 22.53
N ALA A 612 4.49 19.91 22.62
CA ALA A 612 4.24 21.01 23.57
C ALA A 612 3.69 20.41 24.88
N ASP A 613 4.56 20.23 25.87
CA ASP A 613 4.24 19.66 27.18
C ASP A 613 3.90 20.79 28.15
N SER A 614 2.65 21.29 28.04
CA SER A 614 2.17 22.48 28.73
C SER A 614 2.31 22.38 30.24
N GLY A 615 2.02 21.21 30.82
CA GLY A 615 2.07 20.96 32.26
C GLY A 615 3.49 21.08 32.85
N ASN A 616 4.52 20.76 32.06
CA ASN A 616 5.92 20.88 32.46
C ASN A 616 6.60 22.15 31.95
N ASN A 617 5.86 23.09 31.34
CA ASN A 617 6.38 24.35 30.81
C ASN A 617 7.53 24.17 29.82
N ARG A 618 7.39 23.23 28.88
CA ARG A 618 8.46 22.91 27.94
C ARG A 618 7.94 22.51 26.56
N VAL A 619 8.81 22.68 25.58
CA VAL A 619 8.70 22.02 24.28
C VAL A 619 9.80 20.96 24.19
N VAL A 620 9.46 19.76 23.74
CA VAL A 620 10.40 18.64 23.65
C VAL A 620 10.30 17.97 22.29
N ARG A 621 11.44 17.78 21.63
CA ARG A 621 11.59 16.90 20.47
C ARG A 621 12.09 15.57 20.98
N MET A 622 11.33 14.51 20.75
CA MET A 622 11.67 13.15 21.19
C MET A 622 11.72 12.17 20.01
N ASP A 623 12.54 11.14 20.10
CA ASP A 623 12.51 10.02 19.15
C ASP A 623 11.42 9.00 19.53
N ALA A 624 11.23 7.98 18.68
CA ALA A 624 10.23 6.93 18.90
C ALA A 624 10.47 6.07 20.16
N SER A 625 11.67 6.12 20.76
CA SER A 625 11.98 5.45 22.03
C SER A 625 11.61 6.30 23.25
N GLY A 626 11.12 7.53 23.05
CA GLY A 626 10.80 8.47 24.11
C GLY A 626 12.03 9.25 24.62
N ARG A 627 13.18 9.16 23.96
CA ARG A 627 14.38 9.92 24.33
C ARG A 627 14.25 11.37 23.88
N GLU A 628 14.61 12.31 24.76
CA GLU A 628 14.70 13.73 24.43
C GLU A 628 15.90 14.01 23.52
N VAL A 629 15.65 14.37 22.26
CA VAL A 629 16.66 14.84 21.31
C VAL A 629 16.96 16.32 21.54
N ARG A 630 15.93 17.11 21.88
CA ARG A 630 16.04 18.54 22.17
C ARG A 630 14.92 18.95 23.14
N THR A 631 15.25 19.71 24.17
CA THR A 631 14.27 20.24 25.14
C THR A 631 14.44 21.74 25.31
N ILE A 632 13.36 22.49 25.11
CA ILE A 632 13.30 23.95 25.25
C ILE A 632 12.45 24.26 26.49
N ARG A 633 13.07 24.92 27.46
CA ARG A 633 12.40 25.44 28.68
C ARG A 633 12.55 26.95 28.83
N ARG A 634 13.60 27.50 28.23
CA ARG A 634 13.92 28.92 28.27
C ARG A 634 14.44 29.38 26.91
N MET A 635 14.26 30.66 26.63
CA MET A 635 14.90 31.35 25.51
C MET A 635 16.24 31.94 25.91
N LEU A 636 17.15 32.08 24.95
CA LEU A 636 18.39 32.83 25.09
C LEU A 636 18.23 34.15 24.33
N VAL A 637 18.73 35.25 24.90
CA VAL A 637 18.68 36.56 24.24
C VAL A 637 20.10 36.91 23.81
N ASP A 638 20.28 37.22 22.53
CA ASP A 638 21.57 37.64 21.99
C ASP A 638 21.86 39.08 22.45
N GLN A 639 23.14 39.38 22.70
CA GLN A 639 23.53 40.71 23.17
C GLN A 639 23.40 41.80 22.10
N ASN A 640 23.62 41.44 20.83
CA ASN A 640 23.65 42.39 19.71
C ASN A 640 22.35 42.38 18.90
N TYR A 641 21.43 41.47 19.21
CA TYR A 641 20.12 41.41 18.58
C TYR A 641 19.02 41.22 19.62
N ILE A 642 18.22 42.26 19.78
CA ILE A 642 17.01 42.25 20.58
C ILE A 642 15.85 42.49 19.62
N PRO A 643 14.95 41.51 19.40
CA PRO A 643 13.82 41.71 18.51
C PRO A 643 12.82 42.70 19.11
N ASP A 644 12.13 43.42 18.23
CA ASP A 644 11.07 44.37 18.60
C ASP A 644 10.04 43.71 19.52
N GLY A 645 9.69 44.40 20.61
CA GLY A 645 8.72 43.94 21.61
C GLY A 645 9.27 43.12 22.76
N TYR A 646 10.53 42.67 22.71
CA TYR A 646 11.15 42.07 23.88
C TYR A 646 11.62 43.17 24.84
N VAL A 647 11.27 43.03 26.13
CA VAL A 647 11.82 43.87 27.20
C VAL A 647 12.59 43.02 28.21
N ALA A 648 13.73 43.54 28.67
CA ALA A 648 14.67 42.84 29.53
C ALA A 648 14.08 42.40 30.90
N THR A 649 12.92 42.92 31.29
CA THR A 649 12.23 42.55 32.55
C THR A 649 11.26 41.37 32.39
N GLN A 650 10.99 40.90 31.16
CA GLN A 650 10.13 39.73 30.93
C GLN A 650 10.89 38.43 31.21
N THR A 651 10.15 37.42 31.69
CA THR A 651 10.71 36.09 31.94
C THR A 651 11.26 35.49 30.65
N VAL A 652 12.38 34.79 30.75
CA VAL A 652 12.97 34.00 29.67
C VAL A 652 12.53 32.54 29.70
N ASP A 653 11.88 32.10 30.80
CA ASP A 653 11.32 30.77 30.91
C ASP A 653 9.97 30.68 30.21
N LEU A 654 9.73 29.58 29.53
CA LEU A 654 8.43 29.23 28.98
C LEU A 654 7.45 28.95 30.11
N ARG A 655 6.17 29.23 29.87
CA ARG A 655 5.07 28.93 30.78
C ARG A 655 3.86 28.44 29.99
N THR A 656 3.44 27.22 30.28
CA THR A 656 2.26 26.59 29.66
C THR A 656 2.24 26.75 28.12
N PRO A 657 3.30 26.33 27.41
CA PRO A 657 3.30 26.41 25.95
C PRO A 657 2.18 25.53 25.39
N ARG A 658 1.27 26.11 24.59
CA ARG A 658 0.12 25.39 24.03
C ARG A 658 0.36 24.83 22.65
N ASP A 659 1.21 25.47 21.85
CA ASP A 659 1.46 25.04 20.48
C ASP A 659 2.89 25.34 20.05
N VAL A 660 3.39 24.61 19.08
CA VAL A 660 4.72 24.81 18.50
C VAL A 660 4.77 24.39 17.04
N VAL A 661 5.40 25.22 16.22
CA VAL A 661 5.67 24.92 14.81
C VAL A 661 7.17 25.06 14.55
N THR A 662 7.73 24.16 13.73
CA THR A 662 9.17 24.19 13.38
C THR A 662 9.41 24.16 11.88
N PHE A 663 10.34 24.99 11.40
CA PHE A 663 10.84 25.00 10.01
C PHE A 663 12.33 25.27 9.99
N GLU A 664 12.93 25.11 8.81
CA GLU A 664 14.36 25.33 8.63
C GLU A 664 14.63 26.39 7.56
N GLN A 665 15.71 27.13 7.76
CA GLN A 665 16.18 28.15 6.83
C GLN A 665 17.71 28.06 6.73
N SER A 666 18.25 28.30 5.54
CA SER A 666 19.69 28.52 5.35
C SER A 666 19.92 30.04 5.30
N VAL A 667 20.85 30.53 6.10
CA VAL A 667 21.12 31.96 6.30
C VAL A 667 22.60 32.24 6.09
N ASP A 668 22.92 33.19 5.23
CA ASP A 668 24.29 33.67 5.02
C ASP A 668 24.65 34.76 6.04
N ALA A 669 25.94 34.96 6.29
CA ALA A 669 26.42 35.93 7.28
C ALA A 669 25.83 37.34 7.14
N ALA A 670 25.58 37.80 5.91
CA ALA A 670 25.03 39.14 5.63
C ALA A 670 23.56 39.33 6.09
N ASN A 671 22.80 38.23 6.21
CA ASN A 671 21.40 38.23 6.60
C ASN A 671 21.19 37.73 8.04
N ASN A 672 22.28 37.55 8.80
CA ASN A 672 22.26 37.07 10.16
C ASN A 672 22.41 38.25 11.13
N PRO A 673 21.38 38.59 11.93
CA PRO A 673 21.45 39.72 12.84
C PRO A 673 22.12 39.38 14.17
N PHE A 674 22.39 38.11 14.46
CA PHE A 674 22.93 37.65 15.74
C PHE A 674 24.44 37.84 15.87
N SER A 675 24.94 37.70 17.10
CA SER A 675 26.37 37.67 17.39
C SER A 675 27.06 36.46 16.75
N ASN A 676 28.32 36.66 16.32
CA ASN A 676 29.19 35.66 15.71
C ASN A 676 28.56 34.91 14.52
N PRO A 677 28.13 35.62 13.45
CA PRO A 677 27.58 34.96 12.26
C PRO A 677 28.66 34.15 11.54
N GLN A 678 28.37 32.89 11.24
CA GLN A 678 29.24 32.05 10.40
C GLN A 678 29.01 32.35 8.91
N PRO A 679 29.96 32.00 8.00
CA PRO A 679 29.80 32.25 6.56
C PRO A 679 28.46 31.78 6.00
N ARG A 680 27.99 30.61 6.47
CA ARG A 680 26.66 30.06 6.22
C ARG A 680 26.17 29.27 7.42
N GLU A 681 24.90 29.39 7.75
CA GLU A 681 24.26 28.69 8.86
C GLU A 681 22.97 27.98 8.41
N ARG A 682 22.66 26.85 9.04
CA ARG A 682 21.33 26.23 9.01
C ARG A 682 20.64 26.57 10.32
N TRP A 683 19.48 27.22 10.22
CA TRP A 683 18.64 27.55 11.36
C TRP A 683 17.47 26.60 11.44
N VAL A 684 17.19 26.13 12.64
CA VAL A 684 15.95 25.43 12.97
C VAL A 684 15.11 26.37 13.82
N HIS A 685 14.01 26.83 13.26
CA HIS A 685 13.08 27.76 13.89
C HIS A 685 12.06 26.99 14.73
N TYR A 686 11.69 27.54 15.87
CA TYR A 686 10.65 27.07 16.77
C TYR A 686 9.76 28.25 17.12
N LEU A 687 8.60 28.34 16.48
CA LEU A 687 7.58 29.31 16.84
C LEU A 687 6.66 28.69 17.89
N ILE A 688 6.65 29.25 19.09
CA ILE A 688 6.00 28.69 20.29
C ILE A 688 4.92 29.66 20.75
N ALA A 689 3.72 29.12 20.99
CA ALA A 689 2.64 29.82 21.69
C ALA A 689 2.87 29.69 23.20
N ASP A 690 3.58 30.64 23.77
CA ASP A 690 3.97 30.70 25.19
C ASP A 690 2.83 31.31 26.03
N THR A 691 1.70 30.60 26.06
CA THR A 691 0.40 31.09 26.52
C THR A 691 0.42 31.60 27.94
N GLY A 692 1.12 30.94 28.85
CA GLY A 692 1.20 31.35 30.26
C GLY A 692 1.93 32.67 30.47
N ASN A 693 2.72 33.10 29.49
CA ASN A 693 3.38 34.41 29.47
C ASN A 693 2.68 35.41 28.53
N ASN A 694 1.54 35.04 27.95
CA ASN A 694 0.73 35.87 27.03
C ASN A 694 1.53 36.40 25.83
N ARG A 695 2.35 35.55 25.21
CA ARG A 695 3.18 35.90 24.06
C ARG A 695 3.32 34.74 23.08
N ALA A 696 3.75 35.05 21.86
CA ALA A 696 4.35 34.08 20.97
C ALA A 696 5.82 34.45 20.72
N VAL A 697 6.68 33.44 20.69
CA VAL A 697 8.12 33.62 20.54
C VAL A 697 8.65 32.69 19.46
N GLU A 698 9.56 33.20 18.64
CA GLU A 698 10.30 32.42 17.68
C GLU A 698 11.73 32.26 18.17
N LEU A 699 12.15 31.02 18.36
CA LEU A 699 13.49 30.67 18.79
C LEU A 699 14.23 29.97 17.66
N VAL A 700 15.53 30.21 17.53
CA VAL A 700 16.38 29.54 16.55
C VAL A 700 17.47 28.72 17.22
N ASP A 701 17.64 27.49 16.75
CA ASP A 701 18.86 26.71 16.95
C ASP A 701 19.77 26.94 15.73
N ARG A 702 21.00 27.43 15.96
CA ARG A 702 21.96 27.82 14.91
C ARG A 702 23.06 26.78 14.76
N TYR A 703 23.18 26.21 13.55
CA TYR A 703 24.24 25.26 13.18
C TYR A 703 25.10 25.85 12.07
N ALA A 704 26.42 25.73 12.18
CA ALA A 704 27.32 26.09 11.09
C ALA A 704 27.04 25.20 9.87
N GLN A 705 27.14 25.73 8.66
CA GLN A 705 26.96 24.96 7.43
C GLN A 705 28.13 25.23 6.49
N ASP A 706 28.72 24.16 5.94
CA ASP A 706 29.76 24.29 4.92
C ASP A 706 29.15 24.93 3.66
N PRO A 707 29.64 26.10 3.21
CA PRO A 707 29.09 26.81 2.07
C PRO A 707 29.27 26.09 0.73
N VAL A 708 30.23 25.17 0.62
CA VAL A 708 30.55 24.43 -0.62
C VAL A 708 29.82 23.08 -0.66
N THR A 709 29.93 22.29 0.41
CA THR A 709 29.37 20.93 0.45
C THR A 709 27.94 20.85 0.99
N GLY A 710 27.46 21.91 1.64
CA GLY A 710 26.16 21.94 2.31
C GLY A 710 26.10 21.12 3.61
N ARG A 711 27.22 20.51 4.03
CA ARG A 711 27.31 19.68 5.24
C ARG A 711 27.03 20.51 6.48
N ILE A 712 26.19 19.98 7.37
CA ILE A 712 25.86 20.59 8.65
C ILE A 712 27.01 20.31 9.63
N GLY A 713 27.53 21.37 10.25
CA GLY A 713 28.59 21.36 11.25
C GLY A 713 28.06 21.51 12.67
N GLU A 714 28.94 21.95 13.57
CA GLU A 714 28.64 22.13 14.99
C GLU A 714 27.68 23.29 15.26
N VAL A 715 27.10 23.27 16.47
CA VAL A 715 26.28 24.38 16.98
C VAL A 715 27.14 25.64 17.13
N VAL A 716 26.64 26.77 16.63
CA VAL A 716 27.33 28.05 16.75
C VAL A 716 27.43 28.47 18.22
N GLN A 717 28.57 29.03 18.61
CA GLN A 717 28.81 29.54 19.96
C GLN A 717 29.06 31.05 19.92
N TYR A 718 28.61 31.78 20.94
CA TYR A 718 28.88 33.21 21.08
C TYR A 718 29.12 33.58 22.54
N ASN A 719 29.84 34.67 22.77
CA ASN A 719 30.08 35.18 24.11
C ASN A 719 28.86 36.00 24.56
N SER A 720 28.30 35.65 25.71
CA SER A 720 27.30 36.45 26.42
C SER A 720 27.88 36.94 27.75
N PRO A 721 27.22 37.90 28.45
CA PRO A 721 27.60 38.30 29.80
C PRO A 721 27.64 37.14 30.82
N GLU A 722 26.99 36.01 30.52
CA GLU A 722 26.97 34.80 31.34
C GLU A 722 28.04 33.77 30.92
N GLY A 723 28.89 34.07 29.92
CA GLY A 723 29.95 33.20 29.40
C GLY A 723 29.73 32.75 27.95
N VAL A 724 30.47 31.74 27.49
CA VAL A 724 30.29 31.15 26.15
C VAL A 724 28.97 30.37 26.11
N GLN A 725 28.02 30.84 25.31
CA GLN A 725 26.73 30.18 25.12
C GLN A 725 26.68 29.44 23.77
N ARG A 726 26.02 28.27 23.77
CA ARG A 726 25.63 27.56 22.55
C ARG A 726 24.33 28.19 22.04
N ALA A 727 24.28 28.50 20.75
CA ALA A 727 23.14 29.12 20.10
C ALA A 727 21.97 28.14 19.86
N LEU A 728 21.44 27.57 20.94
CA LEU A 728 20.27 26.70 20.95
C LEU A 728 19.11 27.41 21.66
N GLY A 729 18.10 27.84 20.90
CA GLY A 729 16.92 28.52 21.40
C GLY A 729 17.14 30.02 21.57
N VAL A 730 17.90 30.64 20.67
CA VAL A 730 18.13 32.10 20.68
C VAL A 730 16.89 32.79 20.14
N LEU A 731 16.43 33.85 20.81
CA LEU A 731 15.22 34.59 20.46
C LEU A 731 15.41 35.34 19.15
N TYR A 732 14.66 34.97 18.12
CA TYR A 732 14.66 35.60 16.80
C TYR A 732 13.51 36.59 16.61
N TRP A 733 12.32 36.24 17.09
CA TRP A 733 11.14 37.08 17.02
C TRP A 733 10.31 36.96 18.28
N HIS A 734 9.63 38.05 18.64
CA HIS A 734 8.75 38.16 19.78
C HIS A 734 7.50 38.93 19.36
N THR A 735 6.32 38.56 19.86
CA THR A 735 5.12 39.39 19.67
C THR A 735 5.35 40.79 20.26
N PRO A 736 5.17 41.90 19.51
CA PRO A 736 5.46 43.25 19.99
C PRO A 736 4.81 43.59 21.35
N GLU A 737 5.43 44.45 22.17
CA GLU A 737 4.93 44.72 23.54
C GLU A 737 3.64 45.54 23.51
N GLU A 738 3.56 46.52 22.60
CA GLU A 738 2.39 47.35 22.31
C GLU A 738 1.18 46.49 21.93
N LEU A 739 1.46 45.31 21.36
CA LEU A 739 0.53 44.29 20.97
C LEU A 739 0.18 43.32 22.11
N SER A 740 1.16 42.93 22.91
CA SER A 740 0.95 41.88 23.89
C SER A 740 0.15 42.36 25.09
N SER A 741 0.41 43.58 25.62
CA SER A 741 -0.09 44.19 26.87
C SER A 741 -0.45 43.19 28.01
N LYS A 742 0.15 41.99 27.99
CA LYS A 742 -0.23 40.76 28.71
C LYS A 742 -1.71 40.31 28.62
N ARG A 743 -2.42 40.53 27.50
CA ARG A 743 -3.86 40.17 27.36
C ARG A 743 -4.16 38.92 26.54
N PHE A 744 -3.32 38.58 25.55
CA PHE A 744 -3.62 37.49 24.62
C PHE A 744 -3.15 36.11 25.11
N ALA A 745 -4.09 35.17 25.24
CA ALA A 745 -3.79 33.77 25.45
C ALA A 745 -3.70 33.03 24.09
N TYR A 746 -2.48 32.93 23.55
CA TYR A 746 -2.20 32.22 22.30
C TYR A 746 -2.45 30.71 22.48
N ASN A 747 -3.52 30.18 21.89
CA ASN A 747 -3.95 28.79 22.08
C ASN A 747 -3.47 27.86 20.96
N SER A 748 -3.26 28.38 19.75
CA SER A 748 -2.88 27.58 18.59
C SER A 748 -2.09 28.37 17.56
N ILE A 749 -1.24 27.66 16.81
CA ILE A 749 -0.43 28.19 15.71
C ILE A 749 -0.70 27.35 14.46
N GLY A 750 -1.21 28.00 13.41
CA GLY A 750 -1.33 27.42 12.07
C GLY A 750 -0.20 27.90 11.17
N ARG A 751 0.25 27.08 10.20
CA ARG A 751 1.25 27.49 9.22
C ARG A 751 0.94 26.95 7.82
N VAL A 752 1.19 27.76 6.81
CA VAL A 752 1.23 27.34 5.39
C VAL A 752 2.40 28.03 4.68
N THR A 753 2.90 27.45 3.58
CA THR A 753 3.88 28.11 2.72
C THR A 753 3.22 28.64 1.46
N ARG A 754 3.56 29.88 1.07
CA ARG A 754 3.08 30.55 -0.15
C ARG A 754 4.24 30.70 -1.14
N GLY A 755 3.97 30.48 -2.42
CA GLY A 755 4.95 30.63 -3.52
C GLY A 755 5.86 29.41 -3.72
N THR A 756 6.61 29.42 -4.82
CA THR A 756 7.56 28.37 -5.22
C THR A 756 8.98 28.94 -5.36
N GLY A 757 10.00 28.10 -5.16
CA GLY A 757 11.41 28.49 -5.33
C GLY A 757 11.83 29.63 -4.41
N VAL A 758 12.42 30.68 -4.98
CA VAL A 758 12.99 31.85 -4.27
C VAL A 758 11.90 32.72 -3.62
N ASN A 759 10.66 32.66 -4.09
CA ASN A 759 9.53 33.42 -3.55
C ASN A 759 8.74 32.65 -2.48
N ARG A 760 9.28 31.53 -1.99
CA ARG A 760 8.63 30.73 -0.94
C ARG A 760 8.69 31.48 0.38
N ARG A 761 7.53 31.86 0.92
CA ARG A 761 7.38 32.50 2.23
C ARG A 761 6.46 31.72 3.16
N VAL A 762 6.68 31.88 4.45
CA VAL A 762 5.87 31.23 5.50
C VAL A 762 4.76 32.19 5.93
N VAL A 763 3.52 31.72 5.92
CA VAL A 763 2.36 32.41 6.46
C VAL A 763 1.97 31.70 7.75
N VAL A 764 1.74 32.47 8.81
CA VAL A 764 1.44 31.96 10.15
C VAL A 764 0.11 32.52 10.62
N ALA A 765 -0.73 31.68 11.22
CA ALA A 765 -1.91 32.11 11.95
C ALA A 765 -1.73 31.89 13.44
N LEU A 766 -2.01 32.92 14.23
CA LEU A 766 -2.08 32.84 15.68
C LEU A 766 -3.55 32.88 16.11
N GLY A 767 -4.00 31.84 16.79
CA GLY A 767 -5.34 31.75 17.36
C GLY A 767 -5.33 31.99 18.87
N PHE A 768 -6.29 32.76 19.36
CA PHE A 768 -6.47 33.04 20.79
C PHE A 768 -7.96 32.99 21.16
N GLY A 769 -8.24 32.56 22.40
CA GLY A 769 -9.59 32.14 22.79
C GLY A 769 -10.40 33.10 23.66
N LEU A 770 -9.79 34.15 24.21
CA LEU A 770 -10.38 34.96 25.30
C LEU A 770 -10.44 36.47 25.03
N VAL A 771 -9.69 36.96 24.05
CA VAL A 771 -9.63 38.38 23.70
C VAL A 771 -9.90 38.53 22.21
N GLU A 772 -10.77 39.45 21.85
CA GLU A 772 -11.06 39.75 20.47
C GLU A 772 -9.99 40.70 19.92
N PRO A 773 -9.35 40.38 18.78
CA PRO A 773 -8.25 41.17 18.25
C PRO A 773 -8.77 42.37 17.47
N GLY A 774 -8.19 43.53 17.71
CA GLY A 774 -8.43 44.74 16.93
C GLY A 774 -7.33 44.97 15.89
N ARG A 775 -7.69 45.40 14.69
CA ARG A 775 -6.72 45.76 13.63
C ARG A 775 -5.73 46.85 14.06
N ALA A 776 -6.17 47.80 14.88
CA ALA A 776 -5.30 48.85 15.41
C ALA A 776 -4.25 48.31 16.38
N GLY A 777 -4.58 47.26 17.15
CA GLY A 777 -3.62 46.58 18.02
C GLY A 777 -2.44 46.03 17.21
N PHE A 778 -2.70 45.49 16.02
CA PHE A 778 -1.69 44.93 15.10
C PHE A 778 -1.07 45.95 14.15
N GLY A 779 -1.26 47.25 14.38
CA GLY A 779 -0.66 48.31 13.56
C GLY A 779 -1.13 48.34 12.10
N LEU A 780 -2.28 47.70 11.81
CA LEU A 780 -2.83 47.60 10.45
C LEU A 780 -3.67 48.82 10.04
N ASP A 781 -4.04 49.66 11.01
CA ASP A 781 -4.85 50.86 10.79
C ASP A 781 -4.11 52.11 11.30
N ALA A 782 -4.00 53.14 10.45
CA ALA A 782 -3.37 54.42 10.79
C ALA A 782 -4.27 55.37 11.62
N THR A 783 -5.56 55.04 11.73
CA THR A 783 -6.58 55.82 12.48
C THR A 783 -7.43 54.86 13.31
N PHE A 784 -7.56 55.16 14.61
CA PHE A 784 -8.17 54.35 15.67
C PHE A 784 -9.62 53.89 15.38
N GLN A 785 -9.83 52.81 14.62
CA GLN A 785 -11.19 52.31 14.34
C GLN A 785 -11.50 50.90 14.90
N ALA A 786 -10.52 50.11 15.36
CA ALA A 786 -10.80 48.85 16.05
C ALA A 786 -9.69 48.46 17.05
N THR A 787 -9.93 48.69 18.34
CA THR A 787 -9.07 48.26 19.45
C THR A 787 -9.45 46.88 19.97
N ASP A 788 -8.53 46.20 20.64
CA ASP A 788 -8.77 44.89 21.26
C ASP A 788 -9.91 44.94 22.29
N THR A 789 -10.75 43.90 22.32
CA THR A 789 -11.94 43.84 23.19
C THR A 789 -11.91 42.60 24.07
N ASN A 790 -11.99 42.79 25.39
CA ASN A 790 -12.11 41.70 26.38
C ASN A 790 -13.57 41.21 26.46
N SER A 791 -14.09 40.68 25.36
CA SER A 791 -15.48 40.19 25.26
C SER A 791 -15.65 38.73 25.71
N GLY A 792 -14.55 38.01 25.98
CA GLY A 792 -14.54 36.56 26.17
C GLY A 792 -14.61 35.77 24.85
N ASN A 793 -14.74 36.48 23.72
CA ASN A 793 -14.58 35.90 22.39
C ASN A 793 -13.09 35.89 21.99
N GLY A 794 -12.73 35.00 21.09
CA GLY A 794 -11.39 34.87 20.53
C GLY A 794 -11.25 35.52 19.15
N GLY A 795 -10.14 35.21 18.49
CA GLY A 795 -9.88 35.59 17.11
C GLY A 795 -8.63 34.95 16.55
N VAL A 796 -8.37 35.26 15.28
CA VAL A 796 -7.21 34.78 14.54
C VAL A 796 -6.50 35.95 13.89
N VAL A 797 -5.18 35.98 14.01
CA VAL A 797 -4.32 36.90 13.27
C VAL A 797 -3.48 36.09 12.30
N VAL A 798 -3.61 36.38 11.01
CA VAL A 798 -2.82 35.76 9.95
C VAL A 798 -1.71 36.72 9.55
N TYR A 799 -0.47 36.38 9.89
CA TYR A 799 0.72 37.12 9.50
C TYR A 799 1.18 36.71 8.11
N ASP A 800 1.11 37.66 7.16
CA ASP A 800 1.59 37.53 5.77
C ASP A 800 2.27 38.83 5.31
N GLY A 801 3.18 39.35 6.15
CA GLY A 801 3.88 40.63 5.92
C GLY A 801 2.91 41.80 5.82
N THR A 802 2.98 42.56 4.72
CA THR A 802 2.07 43.68 4.44
C THR A 802 0.61 43.27 4.22
N ASN A 803 0.32 41.98 4.06
CA ASN A 803 -1.03 41.43 3.87
C ASN A 803 -1.55 40.77 5.16
N THR A 804 -1.07 41.19 6.32
CA THR A 804 -1.54 40.65 7.61
C THR A 804 -3.02 40.95 7.80
N VAL A 805 -3.80 39.97 8.23
CA VAL A 805 -5.26 40.06 8.40
C VAL A 805 -5.67 39.65 9.80
N VAL A 806 -6.66 40.36 10.35
CA VAL A 806 -7.28 40.05 11.64
C VAL A 806 -8.70 39.55 11.40
N ILE A 807 -9.03 38.40 11.99
CA ILE A 807 -10.32 37.73 11.87
C ILE A 807 -10.92 37.60 13.28
N SER A 808 -11.90 38.44 13.60
CA SER A 808 -12.61 38.42 14.88
C SER A 808 -14.01 37.78 14.78
N ASP A 809 -14.58 37.78 13.58
CA ASP A 809 -15.84 37.14 13.25
C ASP A 809 -15.83 36.61 11.81
N PHE A 810 -16.86 35.83 11.48
CA PHE A 810 -17.08 35.31 10.14
C PHE A 810 -18.57 35.22 9.82
N ALA A 811 -18.90 35.26 8.54
CA ALA A 811 -20.25 35.15 8.02
C ALA A 811 -20.72 33.68 8.05
N MET A 812 -21.77 33.43 8.83
CA MET A 812 -22.55 32.20 8.84
C MET A 812 -23.63 32.28 7.76
N PRO A 813 -23.80 31.22 6.95
CA PRO A 813 -24.88 31.16 5.98
C PRO A 813 -26.23 30.99 6.69
N GLN A 814 -27.32 31.27 5.96
CA GLN A 814 -28.67 30.97 6.43
C GLN A 814 -28.83 29.46 6.65
N ILE A 815 -29.43 29.08 7.79
CA ILE A 815 -29.82 27.70 8.08
C ILE A 815 -31.34 27.64 8.00
N GLU A 816 -31.86 26.82 7.08
CA GLU A 816 -33.30 26.65 6.92
C GLU A 816 -33.96 25.98 8.13
N ALA A 817 -35.28 26.15 8.30
CA ALA A 817 -36.03 25.47 9.36
C ALA A 817 -35.93 23.94 9.23
N ASN A 818 -35.98 23.19 10.33
CA ASN A 818 -35.98 21.72 10.33
C ASN A 818 -34.74 21.12 9.66
N THR A 819 -33.57 21.73 9.83
CA THR A 819 -32.32 21.25 9.20
C THR A 819 -31.58 20.24 10.06
N TYR A 820 -31.55 20.42 11.38
CA TYR A 820 -30.84 19.59 12.34
C TYR A 820 -31.77 18.61 13.05
N LEU A 821 -31.17 17.51 13.52
CA LEU A 821 -31.86 16.45 14.24
C LEU A 821 -32.11 16.89 15.69
N GLY A 822 -33.37 16.87 16.12
CA GLY A 822 -33.78 17.18 17.49
C GLY A 822 -34.72 16.13 18.06
N PRO A 823 -34.91 16.11 19.39
CA PRO A 823 -35.83 15.19 20.03
C PRO A 823 -37.27 15.52 19.60
N THR A 824 -38.06 14.48 19.40
CA THR A 824 -39.52 14.61 19.27
C THR A 824 -40.14 14.55 20.66
N GLY A 825 -41.37 15.03 20.83
CA GLY A 825 -42.08 14.90 22.12
C GLY A 825 -42.32 13.45 22.57
N ALA A 826 -42.03 12.45 21.72
CA ALA A 826 -42.09 11.03 22.05
C ALA A 826 -40.75 10.51 22.63
N PRO A 827 -40.77 9.63 23.64
CA PRO A 827 -39.56 9.08 24.24
C PRO A 827 -38.67 8.35 23.21
N ASN A 828 -37.35 8.58 23.29
CA ASN A 828 -36.34 7.92 22.44
C ASN A 828 -36.50 8.11 20.93
N THR A 829 -37.21 9.15 20.50
CA THR A 829 -37.54 9.40 19.10
C THR A 829 -37.03 10.78 18.69
N TRP A 830 -36.33 10.85 17.56
CA TRP A 830 -35.68 12.04 17.01
C TRP A 830 -36.19 12.33 15.59
N ASN A 831 -36.26 13.59 15.21
CA ASN A 831 -36.60 14.00 13.84
C ASN A 831 -35.95 15.35 13.49
N PHE A 832 -35.92 15.68 12.21
CA PHE A 832 -35.48 16.98 11.71
C PHE A 832 -36.54 18.04 12.01
N ASN A 833 -36.44 18.64 13.20
CA ASN A 833 -37.41 19.62 13.72
C ASN A 833 -36.73 20.86 14.32
N THR A 834 -35.41 20.96 14.19
CA THR A 834 -34.60 22.02 14.81
C THR A 834 -33.74 22.70 13.74
N PRO A 835 -33.61 24.04 13.72
CA PRO A 835 -34.48 25.00 14.39
C PRO A 835 -35.90 24.99 13.78
N PRO A 836 -36.97 25.28 14.53
CA PRO A 836 -38.34 25.29 14.01
C PRO A 836 -38.62 26.41 12.99
N ALA A 837 -37.77 27.45 12.96
CA ALA A 837 -37.80 28.53 11.98
C ALA A 837 -36.38 28.73 11.39
N PRO A 838 -36.24 29.30 10.19
CA PRO A 838 -34.92 29.54 9.60
C PRO A 838 -34.07 30.47 10.48
N ILE A 839 -32.80 30.12 10.67
CA ILE A 839 -31.80 31.01 11.25
C ILE A 839 -31.25 31.87 10.11
N PRO A 840 -31.45 33.20 10.12
CA PRO A 840 -30.98 34.07 9.05
C PRO A 840 -29.45 34.09 8.97
N ALA A 841 -28.92 34.38 7.78
CA ALA A 841 -27.49 34.61 7.60
C ALA A 841 -27.03 35.77 8.50
N GLY A 842 -25.84 35.66 9.09
CA GLY A 842 -25.35 36.64 10.06
C GLY A 842 -23.86 36.48 10.38
N ARG A 843 -23.28 37.43 11.13
CA ARG A 843 -21.89 37.34 11.59
C ARG A 843 -21.82 36.63 12.94
N LYS A 844 -20.87 35.70 13.08
CA LYS A 844 -20.61 34.94 14.31
C LYS A 844 -19.21 35.29 14.84
N LYS A 845 -19.13 35.61 16.12
CA LYS A 845 -17.86 35.77 16.87
C LYS A 845 -17.33 34.39 17.29
N MET A 846 -16.01 34.26 17.38
CA MET A 846 -15.35 33.01 17.79
C MET A 846 -15.43 32.86 19.32
N ALA A 847 -15.97 31.75 19.83
CA ALA A 847 -16.14 31.55 21.27
C ALA A 847 -15.28 30.38 21.77
N GLY A 848 -14.23 30.67 22.55
CA GLY A 848 -13.36 29.63 23.13
C GLY A 848 -12.55 28.86 22.07
N LEU A 849 -11.86 29.59 21.18
CA LEU A 849 -11.04 29.02 20.11
C LEU A 849 -9.96 28.06 20.66
N THR A 850 -9.98 26.81 20.18
CA THR A 850 -9.08 25.73 20.62
C THR A 850 -7.99 25.38 19.60
N SER A 851 -8.24 25.57 18.30
CA SER A 851 -7.29 25.29 17.22
C SER A 851 -7.50 26.17 16.00
N VAL A 852 -6.40 26.44 15.30
CA VAL A 852 -6.37 27.08 13.98
C VAL A 852 -5.43 26.31 13.06
N THR A 853 -5.91 25.93 11.88
CA THR A 853 -5.06 25.37 10.82
C THR A 853 -5.27 26.12 9.51
N LEU A 854 -4.25 26.13 8.65
CA LEU A 854 -4.20 26.89 7.40
C LEU A 854 -4.01 25.97 6.20
N ARG A 855 -4.67 26.27 5.09
CA ARG A 855 -4.32 25.71 3.77
C ARG A 855 -4.70 26.65 2.63
N TYR A 856 -4.13 26.42 1.46
CA TYR A 856 -4.65 27.03 0.23
C TYR A 856 -5.72 26.14 -0.41
N VAL A 857 -6.74 26.80 -0.95
CA VAL A 857 -7.86 26.17 -1.65
C VAL A 857 -8.15 26.92 -2.94
N THR A 858 -8.45 26.19 -4.00
CA THR A 858 -8.94 26.81 -5.24
C THR A 858 -10.45 27.06 -5.11
N VAL A 859 -10.86 28.33 -5.19
CA VAL A 859 -12.26 28.77 -5.18
C VAL A 859 -12.50 29.64 -6.40
N GLY A 860 -13.46 29.27 -7.23
CA GLY A 860 -13.74 30.00 -8.48
C GLY A 860 -12.54 30.09 -9.44
N GLY A 861 -11.61 29.13 -9.38
CA GLY A 861 -10.38 29.11 -10.19
C GLY A 861 -9.19 29.88 -9.60
N ASN A 862 -9.34 30.52 -8.42
CA ASN A 862 -8.26 31.25 -7.75
C ASN A 862 -7.83 30.56 -6.46
N ASP A 863 -6.53 30.51 -6.18
CA ASP A 863 -6.01 30.01 -4.91
C ASP A 863 -6.22 31.05 -3.81
N GLN A 864 -7.04 30.68 -2.83
CA GLN A 864 -7.39 31.48 -1.67
C GLN A 864 -6.90 30.80 -0.39
N LEU A 865 -6.57 31.59 0.63
CA LEU A 865 -6.26 31.06 1.96
C LEU A 865 -7.56 30.62 2.64
N ALA A 866 -7.63 29.35 3.05
CA ALA A 866 -8.65 28.86 3.95
C ALA A 866 -8.08 28.72 5.36
N VAL A 867 -8.92 29.09 6.34
CA VAL A 867 -8.64 28.95 7.76
C VAL A 867 -9.65 27.97 8.33
N MET A 868 -9.15 26.91 8.97
CA MET A 868 -9.98 25.97 9.70
C MET A 868 -9.87 26.25 11.20
N LEU A 869 -11.02 26.39 11.84
CA LEU A 869 -11.18 26.84 13.21
C LEU A 869 -11.96 25.80 14.01
N THR A 870 -11.55 25.58 15.25
CA THR A 870 -12.35 24.86 16.24
C THR A 870 -12.67 25.77 17.41
N ASP A 871 -13.94 25.89 17.74
CA ASP A 871 -14.42 26.67 18.87
C ASP A 871 -15.47 25.87 19.67
N ALA A 872 -16.03 26.44 20.73
CA ALA A 872 -16.98 25.74 21.60
C ALA A 872 -18.29 25.32 20.89
N THR A 873 -18.55 25.82 19.69
CA THR A 873 -19.80 25.61 18.93
C THR A 873 -19.66 24.70 17.72
N GLY A 874 -18.43 24.35 17.33
CA GLY A 874 -18.17 23.40 16.25
C GLY A 874 -16.85 23.59 15.53
N VAL A 875 -16.77 23.01 14.34
CA VAL A 875 -15.63 23.12 13.40
C VAL A 875 -16.08 23.89 12.17
N TYR A 876 -15.28 24.86 11.75
CA TYR A 876 -15.60 25.74 10.62
C TYR A 876 -14.39 25.90 9.72
N GLU A 877 -14.59 25.77 8.41
CA GLU A 877 -13.64 26.23 7.42
C GLU A 877 -14.17 27.52 6.79
N ILE A 878 -13.37 28.57 6.88
CA ILE A 878 -13.68 29.90 6.35
C ILE A 878 -12.69 30.28 5.27
N ALA A 879 -13.16 31.02 4.26
CA ALA A 879 -12.35 31.63 3.22
C ALA A 879 -12.97 32.97 2.81
N GLN A 880 -12.20 33.83 2.14
CA GLN A 880 -12.71 35.08 1.56
C GLN A 880 -13.36 34.79 0.20
N PRO A 881 -14.68 34.91 0.03
CA PRO A 881 -15.33 34.59 -1.25
C PRO A 881 -14.83 35.48 -2.40
N ASP A 882 -14.68 36.77 -2.11
CA ASP A 882 -14.09 37.78 -2.98
C ASP A 882 -13.03 38.57 -2.20
N PRO A 883 -11.76 38.14 -2.24
CA PRO A 883 -10.67 38.76 -1.48
C PRO A 883 -10.29 40.14 -2.02
N VAL A 884 -10.75 40.53 -3.21
CA VAL A 884 -10.45 41.84 -3.82
C VAL A 884 -11.58 42.83 -3.54
N GLY A 885 -12.83 42.45 -3.79
CA GLY A 885 -13.99 43.32 -3.59
C GLY A 885 -14.46 43.39 -2.13
N THR A 886 -14.27 42.33 -1.34
CA THR A 886 -14.66 42.28 0.08
C THR A 886 -13.57 41.65 0.96
N PRO A 887 -12.40 42.31 1.12
CA PRO A 887 -11.26 41.74 1.83
C PRO A 887 -11.53 41.41 3.31
N ASP A 888 -12.47 42.09 3.97
CA ASP A 888 -12.80 41.81 5.38
C ASP A 888 -13.94 40.79 5.56
N ASN A 889 -14.42 40.17 4.47
CA ASN A 889 -15.51 39.20 4.51
C ASN A 889 -14.98 37.75 4.49
N TRP A 890 -14.91 37.14 5.66
CA TRP A 890 -14.62 35.71 5.82
C TRP A 890 -15.93 34.94 5.95
N ALA A 891 -16.22 34.04 5.02
CA ALA A 891 -17.46 33.27 5.01
C ALA A 891 -17.19 31.77 5.20
N VAL A 892 -18.10 31.11 5.91
CA VAL A 892 -18.08 29.66 6.06
C VAL A 892 -18.32 29.00 4.71
N ARG A 893 -17.40 28.12 4.32
CA ARG A 893 -17.57 27.25 3.17
C ARG A 893 -17.93 25.82 3.56
N TRP A 894 -17.41 25.33 4.68
CA TRP A 894 -17.71 24.00 5.24
C TRP A 894 -17.84 24.14 6.76
N MET A 895 -18.78 23.41 7.38
CA MET A 895 -18.94 23.44 8.83
C MET A 895 -19.53 22.16 9.38
N LEU A 896 -19.11 21.81 10.59
CA LEU A 896 -19.74 20.82 11.46
C LEU A 896 -20.06 21.48 12.81
N PRO A 897 -21.20 22.18 12.91
CA PRO A 897 -21.66 22.75 14.17
C PRO A 897 -22.13 21.66 15.14
N ASN A 898 -22.22 21.99 16.43
CA ASN A 898 -22.72 21.08 17.47
C ASN A 898 -24.08 20.46 17.09
N ASP A 899 -24.99 21.24 16.49
CA ASP A 899 -26.31 20.76 16.07
C ASP A 899 -26.24 19.72 14.93
N ALA A 900 -25.30 19.90 13.99
CA ALA A 900 -25.09 18.93 12.92
C ALA A 900 -24.41 17.65 13.43
N PHE A 901 -23.52 17.80 14.42
CA PHE A 901 -22.83 16.66 15.03
C PHE A 901 -23.82 15.69 15.72
N ILE A 902 -24.93 16.19 16.28
CA ILE A 902 -26.00 15.37 16.89
C ILE A 902 -26.47 14.26 15.95
N GLY A 903 -26.70 14.62 14.67
CA GLY A 903 -27.18 13.71 13.64
C GLY A 903 -26.07 13.05 12.84
N MET A 904 -24.78 13.26 13.14
CA MET A 904 -23.69 12.84 12.26
C MET A 904 -23.69 11.33 11.99
N ARG A 905 -23.78 10.46 13.01
CA ARG A 905 -23.81 8.99 12.81
C ARG A 905 -25.20 8.38 12.58
N ARG A 906 -26.21 9.16 12.19
CA ARG A 906 -27.52 8.60 11.84
C ARG A 906 -27.44 7.73 10.58
N PRO A 907 -28.32 6.74 10.40
CA PRO A 907 -28.47 6.05 9.12
C PRO A 907 -28.76 7.04 7.98
N ARG A 908 -28.19 6.79 6.80
CA ARG A 908 -28.43 7.63 5.62
C ARG A 908 -29.88 7.50 5.16
N ASP A 909 -30.54 8.64 4.96
CA ASP A 909 -31.76 8.77 4.20
C ASP A 909 -31.41 9.12 2.74
N GLY A 910 -32.11 8.52 1.78
CA GLY A 910 -31.97 8.86 0.36
C GLY A 910 -32.70 10.15 -0.02
N ALA A 911 -33.16 10.93 0.96
CA ALA A 911 -34.09 12.03 0.78
C ALA A 911 -33.39 13.38 1.00
N GLU A 912 -33.55 14.31 0.06
CA GLU A 912 -33.14 15.70 0.24
C GLU A 912 -34.25 16.54 0.85
N LYS A 913 -33.89 17.68 1.43
CA LYS A 913 -34.88 18.63 1.94
C LYS A 913 -35.74 19.17 0.77
N PRO A 914 -37.08 19.31 0.93
CA PRO A 914 -37.88 19.14 2.14
C PRO A 914 -38.62 17.80 2.24
N ALA A 915 -38.13 16.73 1.60
CA ALA A 915 -38.81 15.44 1.62
C ALA A 915 -38.95 14.89 3.04
N VAL A 916 -40.14 14.40 3.39
CA VAL A 916 -40.43 13.88 4.74
C VAL A 916 -39.55 12.67 5.03
N ILE A 917 -38.86 12.69 6.16
CA ILE A 917 -38.05 11.58 6.68
C ILE A 917 -38.75 10.96 7.89
N GLY A 918 -38.64 9.63 8.00
CA GLY A 918 -39.13 8.90 9.17
C GLY A 918 -38.36 9.26 10.45
N ASN A 919 -38.94 8.97 11.61
CA ASN A 919 -38.26 9.22 12.87
C ASN A 919 -37.01 8.34 13.03
N VAL A 920 -35.99 8.90 13.69
CA VAL A 920 -34.76 8.20 14.10
C VAL A 920 -34.88 7.81 15.56
N ASN A 921 -34.65 6.53 15.87
CA ASN A 921 -34.66 6.04 17.25
C ASN A 921 -33.31 6.28 17.94
N THR A 922 -33.30 6.53 19.26
CA THR A 922 -32.06 6.74 20.02
C THR A 922 -31.04 5.61 19.85
N GLY A 923 -31.49 4.35 19.70
CA GLY A 923 -30.60 3.22 19.44
C GLY A 923 -29.79 3.35 18.15
N GLN A 924 -30.33 4.01 17.13
CA GLN A 924 -29.64 4.28 15.86
C GLN A 924 -28.61 5.42 15.98
N LEU A 925 -28.56 6.10 17.13
CA LEU A 925 -27.58 7.12 17.47
C LEU A 925 -26.61 6.64 18.57
N GLY A 926 -26.58 5.34 18.86
CA GLY A 926 -25.85 4.79 20.01
C GLY A 926 -24.34 5.09 20.03
N SER A 927 -23.73 5.23 18.85
CA SER A 927 -22.32 5.59 18.69
C SER A 927 -22.06 7.10 18.73
N ASN A 928 -23.09 7.96 18.77
CA ASN A 928 -22.90 9.40 18.90
C ASN A 928 -22.72 9.78 20.38
N PRO A 929 -21.72 10.65 20.69
CA PRO A 929 -21.63 11.23 22.01
C PRO A 929 -22.77 12.22 22.27
N GLN A 930 -23.07 12.45 23.55
CA GLN A 930 -24.09 13.43 23.93
C GLN A 930 -23.70 14.87 23.57
N GLN A 931 -22.41 15.19 23.62
CA GLN A 931 -21.90 16.52 23.30
C GLN A 931 -20.70 16.45 22.35
N PHE A 932 -20.43 17.58 21.70
CA PHE A 932 -19.30 17.78 20.83
C PHE A 932 -18.41 18.87 21.42
N ARG A 933 -17.14 18.55 21.64
CA ARG A 933 -16.11 19.49 22.11
C ARG A 933 -14.89 19.38 21.21
N PRO A 934 -14.87 20.07 20.06
CA PRO A 934 -13.74 20.00 19.14
C PRO A 934 -12.51 20.69 19.75
N MET A 935 -11.42 19.93 19.87
CA MET A 935 -10.14 20.40 20.43
C MET A 935 -9.12 20.73 19.34
N TYR A 936 -9.20 20.03 18.22
CA TYR A 936 -8.34 20.21 17.06
C TYR A 936 -9.09 19.77 15.79
N ALA A 937 -8.90 20.51 14.70
CA ALA A 937 -9.31 20.06 13.38
C ALA A 937 -8.34 20.53 12.32
N ARG A 938 -8.16 19.70 11.30
CA ARG A 938 -7.33 19.99 10.14
C ARG A 938 -7.95 19.39 8.89
N ARG A 939 -7.95 20.15 7.80
CA ARG A 939 -8.27 19.59 6.50
C ARG A 939 -7.04 18.90 5.91
N MET A 940 -7.21 17.64 5.57
CA MET A 940 -6.17 16.76 5.01
C MET A 940 -5.97 17.04 3.51
N ASP A 941 -4.89 16.50 2.96
CA ASP A 941 -4.60 16.60 1.52
C ASP A 941 -5.63 15.84 0.67
N SER A 942 -6.26 14.80 1.24
CA SER A 942 -7.42 14.12 0.62
C SER A 942 -8.64 15.03 0.44
N GLY A 943 -8.66 16.16 1.16
CA GLY A 943 -9.82 17.02 1.28
C GLY A 943 -10.71 16.68 2.48
N ASP A 944 -10.56 15.53 3.12
CA ASP A 944 -11.33 15.22 4.34
C ASP A 944 -10.88 16.05 5.55
N VAL A 945 -11.66 16.01 6.62
CA VAL A 945 -11.42 16.80 7.84
C VAL A 945 -11.13 15.87 9.00
N LEU A 946 -9.90 15.90 9.51
CA LEU A 946 -9.52 15.29 10.77
C LEU A 946 -10.08 16.14 11.92
N ILE A 947 -10.75 15.51 12.87
CA ILE A 947 -11.37 16.15 14.03
C ILE A 947 -11.04 15.37 15.29
N VAL A 948 -10.68 16.09 16.35
CA VAL A 948 -10.48 15.56 17.69
C VAL A 948 -11.60 16.06 18.60
N ASN A 949 -12.41 15.14 19.10
CA ASN A 949 -13.45 15.44 20.08
C ASN A 949 -12.92 15.14 21.49
N GLY A 950 -12.73 16.17 22.30
CA GLY A 950 -12.27 16.04 23.68
C GLY A 950 -13.39 15.86 24.70
N TYR A 951 -14.64 15.62 24.26
CA TYR A 951 -15.77 15.42 25.17
C TYR A 951 -15.60 14.14 26.00
N ALA A 952 -15.82 14.24 27.31
CA ALA A 952 -15.81 13.12 28.24
C ALA A 952 -17.14 13.09 29.01
N GLY A 953 -17.84 11.96 28.97
CA GLY A 953 -19.17 11.80 29.51
C GLY A 953 -19.78 10.49 29.04
N SER A 954 -20.93 10.57 28.36
CA SER A 954 -21.61 9.39 27.81
C SER A 954 -22.06 9.55 26.36
N SER A 955 -22.29 8.42 25.70
CA SER A 955 -22.99 8.33 24.43
C SER A 955 -24.49 8.59 24.60
N ARG A 956 -25.21 8.73 23.48
CA ARG A 956 -26.68 8.91 23.51
C ARG A 956 -27.45 7.73 24.08
N THR A 957 -26.84 6.55 24.12
CA THR A 957 -27.38 5.35 24.79
C THR A 957 -26.89 5.20 26.24
N GLY A 958 -26.07 6.12 26.73
CA GLY A 958 -25.56 6.13 28.11
C GLY A 958 -24.25 5.37 28.32
N ALA A 959 -23.60 4.86 27.26
CA ALA A 959 -22.29 4.22 27.38
C ALA A 959 -21.20 5.24 27.73
N LEU A 960 -20.17 4.85 28.48
CA LEU A 960 -19.04 5.73 28.81
C LEU A 960 -18.35 6.21 27.52
N TYR A 961 -18.06 7.50 27.44
CA TYR A 961 -17.39 8.11 26.30
C TYR A 961 -16.23 9.01 26.77
N ASN A 962 -15.03 8.78 26.24
CA ASN A 962 -13.80 9.48 26.66
C ASN A 962 -13.09 10.19 25.50
N GLY A 963 -13.87 10.68 24.53
CA GLY A 963 -13.38 11.39 23.34
C GLY A 963 -13.09 10.48 22.15
N GLU A 964 -12.84 11.08 20.99
CA GLU A 964 -12.55 10.37 19.74
C GLU A 964 -11.60 11.13 18.83
N VAL A 965 -10.99 10.40 17.91
CA VAL A 965 -10.28 10.92 16.74
C VAL A 965 -10.99 10.39 15.50
N VAL A 966 -11.55 11.30 14.70
CA VAL A 966 -12.42 10.97 13.58
C VAL A 966 -12.01 11.76 12.34
N VAL A 967 -12.09 11.13 11.17
CA VAL A 967 -11.98 11.78 9.87
C VAL A 967 -13.37 11.85 9.26
N VAL A 968 -13.80 13.06 8.93
CA VAL A 968 -15.13 13.36 8.40
C VAL A 968 -15.02 13.83 6.95
N ASP A 969 -16.00 13.45 6.14
CA ASP A 969 -16.14 13.82 4.74
C ASP A 969 -16.05 15.34 4.56
N GLY A 970 -15.00 15.77 3.86
CA GLY A 970 -14.78 17.17 3.57
C GLY A 970 -15.31 17.62 2.20
N THR A 971 -15.92 16.72 1.42
CA THR A 971 -16.39 17.01 0.07
C THR A 971 -17.61 17.93 0.06
N PHE A 972 -17.75 18.69 -1.02
CA PHE A 972 -18.94 19.50 -1.29
C PHE A 972 -19.88 18.71 -2.20
N ALA A 973 -21.15 18.62 -1.83
CA ALA A 973 -22.10 17.87 -2.65
C ALA A 973 -22.29 18.53 -4.02
N SER A 974 -22.15 17.76 -5.10
CA SER A 974 -22.32 18.24 -6.47
C SER A 974 -23.67 17.84 -7.08
N ALA A 975 -24.35 16.82 -6.55
CA ALA A 975 -25.65 16.35 -7.01
C ALA A 975 -26.50 15.74 -5.89
N PRO A 976 -27.84 15.64 -6.04
CA PRO A 976 -28.76 15.19 -5.00
C PRO A 976 -28.43 13.89 -4.26
N ASN A 977 -27.77 12.95 -4.95
CA ASN A 977 -27.49 11.61 -4.43
C ASN A 977 -26.02 11.36 -4.09
N THR A 978 -25.14 12.34 -4.27
CA THR A 978 -23.71 12.21 -3.92
C THR A 978 -23.48 12.59 -2.45
N PRO A 979 -22.70 11.83 -1.66
CA PRO A 979 -22.25 12.26 -0.34
C PRO A 979 -21.58 13.65 -0.37
N GLY A 980 -21.59 14.36 0.74
CA GLY A 980 -20.91 15.66 0.89
C GLY A 980 -21.74 16.74 1.57
N PHE A 981 -21.05 17.80 1.99
CA PHE A 981 -21.61 18.97 2.65
C PHE A 981 -22.49 19.79 1.72
N SER A 982 -23.69 20.16 2.16
CA SER A 982 -24.58 21.11 1.49
C SER A 982 -25.62 21.70 2.46
N LEU A 983 -25.85 23.01 2.36
CA LEU A 983 -26.88 23.73 3.13
C LEU A 983 -28.31 23.32 2.77
N ALA A 984 -28.51 22.76 1.57
CA ALA A 984 -29.83 22.34 1.09
C ALA A 984 -30.26 20.98 1.66
N ARG A 985 -29.46 20.36 2.53
CA ARG A 985 -29.70 18.99 3.01
C ARG A 985 -29.98 18.92 4.49
N TYR A 986 -30.73 17.88 4.85
CA TYR A 986 -30.85 17.46 6.24
C TYR A 986 -29.48 17.20 6.85
N ASN A 987 -29.29 17.74 8.05
CA ASN A 987 -28.05 17.71 8.79
C ASN A 987 -26.83 18.22 8.00
N LEU A 988 -27.03 19.16 7.07
CA LEU A 988 -25.99 19.67 6.16
C LEU A 988 -25.39 18.60 5.24
N GLY A 989 -26.06 17.46 5.07
CA GLY A 989 -25.56 16.29 4.33
C GLY A 989 -24.80 15.27 5.19
N PHE A 990 -24.60 15.54 6.49
CA PHE A 990 -23.91 14.60 7.38
C PHE A 990 -24.80 13.41 7.77
N SER A 991 -24.25 12.21 7.60
CA SER A 991 -24.83 10.92 8.01
C SER A 991 -23.71 9.92 8.34
N SER A 992 -24.04 8.68 8.68
CA SER A 992 -23.04 7.65 9.01
C SER A 992 -21.97 7.47 7.92
N LEU A 993 -22.29 7.75 6.65
CA LEU A 993 -21.34 7.73 5.53
C LEU A 993 -20.34 8.89 5.52
N SER A 994 -20.61 9.94 6.30
CA SER A 994 -19.72 11.08 6.43
C SER A 994 -18.57 10.79 7.37
N VAL A 995 -18.65 9.78 8.24
CA VAL A 995 -17.51 9.32 9.03
C VAL A 995 -16.65 8.43 8.13
N LYS A 996 -15.57 9.00 7.60
CA LYS A 996 -14.63 8.30 6.72
C LYS A 996 -13.69 7.40 7.50
N PHE A 997 -13.37 7.75 8.73
CA PHE A 997 -12.55 6.92 9.62
C PHE A 997 -12.82 7.32 11.06
N GLU A 998 -12.81 6.35 11.97
CA GLU A 998 -12.81 6.58 13.40
C GLU A 998 -11.72 5.69 13.98
N LEU A 999 -10.79 6.28 14.75
CA LEU A 999 -9.69 5.54 15.34
C LEU A 999 -10.26 4.49 16.31
N PRO A 1000 -10.08 3.18 16.05
CA PRO A 1000 -10.66 2.16 16.89
C PRO A 1000 -10.09 2.21 18.32
N PRO A 1001 -10.75 1.53 19.30
CA PRO A 1001 -10.21 1.41 20.64
C PRO A 1001 -8.78 0.87 20.63
N VAL A 1002 -7.89 1.60 21.29
CA VAL A 1002 -6.48 1.22 21.37
C VAL A 1002 -6.33 -0.14 22.06
N GLN A 1003 -5.55 -1.04 21.45
CA GLN A 1003 -5.35 -2.40 21.94
C GLN A 1003 -4.02 -2.52 22.73
N GLY A 1004 -3.99 -3.42 23.72
CA GLY A 1004 -2.77 -3.75 24.48
C GLY A 1004 -2.29 -2.70 25.49
N ILE A 1005 -2.82 -1.48 25.47
CA ILE A 1005 -2.52 -0.41 26.44
C ILE A 1005 -3.79 0.37 26.81
N ARG A 1006 -3.68 1.40 27.66
CA ARG A 1006 -4.78 2.31 28.01
C ARG A 1006 -5.45 2.88 26.75
N GLY A 1007 -6.79 2.83 26.68
CA GLY A 1007 -7.57 3.49 25.63
C GLY A 1007 -7.32 5.00 25.52
N ILE A 1008 -7.82 5.62 24.45
CA ILE A 1008 -7.77 7.09 24.31
C ILE A 1008 -8.63 7.73 25.41
N SER A 1009 -8.12 8.79 26.04
CA SER A 1009 -8.86 9.51 27.08
C SER A 1009 -8.62 11.01 26.98
N ASN A 1010 -9.70 11.73 26.69
CA ASN A 1010 -9.75 13.19 26.54
C ASN A 1010 -8.67 13.66 25.56
N PRO A 1011 -8.69 13.18 24.30
CA PRO A 1011 -7.69 13.58 23.32
C PRO A 1011 -7.82 15.08 23.05
N VAL A 1012 -6.68 15.76 22.95
CA VAL A 1012 -6.61 17.20 22.68
C VAL A 1012 -6.00 17.51 21.32
N PHE A 1013 -5.32 16.53 20.72
CA PHE A 1013 -4.67 16.66 19.43
C PHE A 1013 -4.50 15.30 18.75
N ALA A 1014 -4.57 15.31 17.42
CA ALA A 1014 -4.22 14.19 16.57
C ALA A 1014 -3.66 14.72 15.25
N GLU A 1015 -2.73 14.00 14.65
CA GLU A 1015 -2.17 14.29 13.32
C GLU A 1015 -1.89 12.99 12.56
N THR A 1016 -1.95 13.06 11.24
CA THR A 1016 -1.67 11.94 10.32
C THR A 1016 -0.40 12.18 9.52
N ASP A 1017 0.40 11.14 9.30
CA ASP A 1017 1.62 11.15 8.47
C ASP A 1017 1.37 11.06 6.95
#